data_AF-A0AAJ1F511-F1
#
_entry.id   AF-A0AAJ1F511-F1
#
_cell.length_a   1.000
_cell.length_b   1.000
_cell.length_c   1.000
_cell.angle_alpha   90.00
_cell.angle_beta   90.00
_cell.angle_gamma   90.00
#
_symmetry.space_group_name_H-M   'P 1'
#
loop_
_entity.id
_entity.type
_entity.pdbx_description
1 polymer ?
#
loop_
_entity_poly.entity_id
_entity_poly.type
_entity_poly.pdbx_seq_one_letter_code
_entity_poly.pdbx_strand_id
1 'polypeptide(L)'
;MPTSPHDLLELVAVQTGILRGSMDLLKFPENCLDVLAQFVIGLSIIREWDIDEGYALVTSSWPYRSLPYDDYIEVLDLLDEERRIWVDWEENRYGKRGFAQMIYYTNIGTIAPDNNFLVFTSDGTLVGHLSSSFVSSLRNGDVFLLGGSTYRVSSVRGTRVNVTSATGYRPTIPSWTGEALSRTHELSQEILELLGHVALRQRLGDDEKALLTKVLRLNRPVARALSDFFEEHNATTFQVPSRDRILVEQVEGPLPTYIVTTCRGRSFNMALGYLFAGIATADNVIVHELSFDENGFMAKLSHEVEVSRIPEIFRNGSSQETLQRYLMDSQLFAKRFREVSSRSMLNPRRIGGDEVSPKQFQQRAEQIMHKHRKMDDSVIVREVMNEILHIDLDMEQLDDFISRMDSEDVRIVHRRVRMPSPLGMTLFMSSFEDLLSLRTRAYLIKDVDPEILRRLLGARSLATDLDEGSLREYYQSKVSVPTNANGLLRLMDMGGGLEPSLTNPLYSEKLSHIDFDVMQGWVHELAERGLVTKIRKTGHEQIDGKWFSIRMADVHGTLGCLSVAGAADMDDLTELYTGGLTYEMGMDFKGGKPGKWKKSKLSDPLDCLRLKLLDMLGSEGPQTSETLCARLPFPSAQVDSVLQELEMRNLAAIGFFRQTDEGEYIL
;
A
#
# COMPACT_ATOMS: atom_id res chain seq x y z
N MET A 1 2.76 -18.27 -0.48
CA MET A 1 3.68 -18.19 0.68
C MET A 1 3.25 -16.97 1.47
N PRO A 2 3.14 -17.03 2.81
CA PRO A 2 2.75 -15.87 3.63
C PRO A 2 3.74 -14.73 3.42
N THR A 3 3.26 -13.50 3.29
CA THR A 3 4.09 -12.29 3.15
C THR A 3 4.27 -11.57 4.48
N SER A 4 3.36 -11.79 5.44
CA SER A 4 3.41 -11.24 6.79
C SER A 4 3.16 -12.31 7.88
N PRO A 5 3.51 -12.04 9.15
CA PRO A 5 3.10 -12.89 10.28
C PRO A 5 1.58 -13.02 10.44
N HIS A 6 0.83 -11.99 10.04
CA HIS A 6 -0.64 -12.00 10.04
C HIS A 6 -1.20 -12.96 9.00
N ASP A 7 -0.61 -13.01 7.81
CA ASP A 7 -0.99 -13.99 6.78
C ASP A 7 -0.68 -15.41 7.27
N LEU A 8 0.44 -15.59 7.98
CA LEU A 8 0.81 -16.87 8.56
C LEU A 8 -0.20 -17.31 9.63
N LEU A 9 -0.62 -16.39 10.50
CA LEU A 9 -1.66 -16.63 11.49
C LEU A 9 -2.96 -17.10 10.82
N GLU A 10 -3.39 -16.39 9.77
CA GLU A 10 -4.61 -16.73 9.04
C GLU A 10 -4.51 -18.10 8.36
N LEU A 11 -3.39 -18.40 7.69
CA LEU A 11 -3.17 -19.71 7.06
C LEU A 11 -3.21 -20.87 8.07
N VAL A 12 -2.66 -20.66 9.26
CA VAL A 12 -2.72 -21.67 10.34
C VAL A 12 -4.15 -21.83 10.87
N ALA A 13 -4.91 -20.75 10.98
CA ALA A 13 -6.32 -20.81 11.35
C ALA A 13 -7.16 -21.53 10.29
N VAL A 14 -6.95 -21.23 8.99
CA VAL A 14 -7.59 -21.95 7.87
C VAL A 14 -7.28 -23.45 7.95
N GLN A 15 -6.01 -23.82 8.14
CA GLN A 15 -5.64 -25.23 8.30
C GLN A 15 -6.37 -25.88 9.49
N THR A 16 -6.51 -25.15 10.59
CA THR A 16 -7.22 -25.63 11.79
C THR A 16 -8.71 -25.85 11.50
N GLY A 17 -9.37 -24.91 10.81
CA GLY A 17 -10.74 -25.05 10.34
C GLY A 17 -10.93 -26.26 9.42
N ILE A 18 -10.03 -26.45 8.45
CA ILE A 18 -10.05 -27.62 7.56
C ILE A 18 -9.93 -28.93 8.34
N LEU A 19 -9.02 -29.01 9.31
CA LEU A 19 -8.82 -30.21 10.14
C LEU A 19 -10.04 -30.52 11.02
N ARG A 20 -10.80 -29.49 11.42
CA ARG A 20 -12.04 -29.62 12.19
C ARG A 20 -13.28 -29.89 11.32
N GLY A 21 -13.18 -29.68 10.01
CA GLY A 21 -14.33 -29.69 9.11
C GLY A 21 -15.24 -28.46 9.26
N SER A 22 -14.70 -27.36 9.77
CA SER A 22 -15.38 -26.06 9.83
C SER A 22 -15.47 -25.48 8.41
N MET A 23 -16.66 -25.04 8.01
CA MET A 23 -16.93 -24.46 6.70
C MET A 23 -17.71 -23.17 6.88
N ASP A 24 -17.50 -22.22 5.97
CA ASP A 24 -18.23 -20.96 5.96
C ASP A 24 -19.74 -21.19 5.74
N LEU A 25 -20.56 -20.41 6.46
CA LEU A 25 -22.01 -20.44 6.26
C LEU A 25 -22.39 -19.71 4.97
N LEU A 26 -23.17 -20.37 4.12
CA LEU A 26 -23.76 -19.73 2.94
C LEU A 26 -24.95 -18.87 3.38
N LYS A 27 -24.77 -17.54 3.33
CA LYS A 27 -25.85 -16.57 3.55
C LYS A 27 -26.48 -16.18 2.21
N PHE A 28 -27.80 -16.32 2.10
CA PHE A 28 -28.54 -15.92 0.91
C PHE A 28 -29.22 -14.57 1.18
N PRO A 29 -29.05 -13.57 0.32
CA PRO A 29 -29.78 -12.31 0.44
C PRO A 29 -31.29 -12.54 0.37
N GLU A 30 -32.04 -11.82 1.21
CA GLU A 30 -33.50 -11.87 1.26
C GLU A 30 -34.08 -10.50 0.88
N ASN A 31 -35.22 -10.52 0.19
CA ASN A 31 -36.01 -9.33 -0.15
C ASN A 31 -35.22 -8.20 -0.86
N CYS A 32 -34.27 -8.53 -1.75
CA CYS A 32 -33.53 -7.54 -2.54
C CYS A 32 -34.45 -6.79 -3.51
N LEU A 33 -34.84 -5.56 -3.17
CA LEU A 33 -35.87 -4.81 -3.88
C LEU A 33 -35.43 -4.36 -5.28
N ASP A 34 -34.12 -4.23 -5.52
CA ASP A 34 -33.57 -3.87 -6.82
C ASP A 34 -33.59 -5.02 -7.82
N VAL A 35 -33.27 -6.24 -7.38
CA VAL A 35 -33.39 -7.46 -8.17
C VAL A 35 -34.86 -7.78 -8.42
N LEU A 36 -35.74 -7.51 -7.45
CA LEU A 36 -37.18 -7.57 -7.63
C LEU A 36 -37.66 -6.60 -8.70
N ALA A 37 -37.21 -5.34 -8.66
CA ALA A 37 -37.54 -4.34 -9.67
C ALA A 37 -37.12 -4.79 -11.09
N GLN A 38 -35.90 -5.33 -11.22
CA GLN A 38 -35.45 -5.94 -12.46
C GLN A 38 -36.36 -7.09 -12.91
N PHE A 39 -36.73 -7.99 -12.01
CA PHE A 39 -37.57 -9.14 -12.30
C PHE A 39 -38.99 -8.73 -12.75
N VAL A 40 -39.59 -7.75 -12.09
CA VAL A 40 -40.91 -7.19 -12.45
C VAL A 40 -40.89 -6.57 -13.85
N ILE A 41 -39.84 -5.84 -14.21
CA ILE A 41 -39.65 -5.36 -15.59
C ILE A 41 -39.61 -6.56 -16.56
N GLY A 42 -38.90 -7.63 -16.20
CA GLY A 42 -38.85 -8.89 -16.95
C GLY A 42 -40.21 -9.55 -17.13
N LEU A 43 -41.06 -9.56 -16.10
CA LEU A 43 -42.43 -10.08 -16.19
C LEU A 43 -43.29 -9.22 -17.14
N SER A 44 -43.17 -7.89 -17.03
CA SER A 44 -43.98 -6.94 -17.79
C SER A 44 -43.78 -7.03 -19.31
N ILE A 45 -42.57 -7.43 -19.75
CA ILE A 45 -42.22 -7.51 -21.18
C ILE A 45 -42.75 -8.77 -21.87
N ILE A 46 -43.16 -9.78 -21.08
CA ILE A 46 -43.69 -11.05 -21.59
C ILE A 46 -45.19 -10.91 -21.86
N ARG A 47 -45.92 -10.37 -20.88
CA ARG A 47 -47.37 -10.15 -20.91
C ARG A 47 -47.76 -9.13 -19.85
N GLU A 48 -49.02 -8.72 -19.88
CA GLU A 48 -49.65 -8.03 -18.75
C GLU A 48 -49.92 -9.03 -17.62
N TRP A 49 -49.69 -8.61 -16.39
CA TRP A 49 -49.87 -9.42 -15.19
C TRP A 49 -50.92 -8.78 -14.28
N ASP A 50 -51.69 -9.63 -13.60
CA ASP A 50 -52.40 -9.23 -12.39
C ASP A 50 -51.38 -9.05 -11.25
N ILE A 51 -51.56 -8.01 -10.42
CA ILE A 51 -50.62 -7.65 -9.35
C ILE A 51 -50.47 -8.79 -8.35
N ASP A 52 -51.56 -9.47 -7.98
CA ASP A 52 -51.53 -10.57 -7.01
C ASP A 52 -50.94 -11.84 -7.61
N GLU A 53 -51.21 -12.13 -8.89
CA GLU A 53 -50.55 -13.23 -9.61
C GLU A 53 -49.02 -13.02 -9.68
N GLY A 54 -48.58 -11.77 -9.92
CA GLY A 54 -47.17 -11.38 -9.92
C GLY A 54 -46.53 -11.57 -8.54
N TYR A 55 -47.18 -11.11 -7.47
CA TYR A 55 -46.72 -11.30 -6.10
C TYR A 55 -46.62 -12.78 -5.70
N ALA A 56 -47.62 -13.59 -6.05
CA ALA A 56 -47.62 -15.03 -5.76
C ALA A 56 -46.46 -15.76 -6.47
N LEU A 57 -46.12 -15.35 -7.69
CA LEU A 57 -44.95 -15.88 -8.40
C LEU A 57 -43.65 -15.49 -7.71
N VAL A 58 -43.49 -14.22 -7.32
CA VAL A 58 -42.29 -13.72 -6.64
C VAL A 58 -42.07 -14.47 -5.31
N THR A 59 -43.10 -14.55 -4.47
CA THR A 59 -43.05 -15.20 -3.15
C THR A 59 -42.88 -16.71 -3.21
N SER A 60 -43.09 -17.34 -4.37
CA SER A 60 -42.77 -18.76 -4.58
C SER A 60 -41.26 -19.06 -4.58
N SER A 61 -40.42 -18.04 -4.70
CA SER A 61 -38.96 -18.17 -4.69
C SER A 61 -38.38 -18.01 -3.28
N TRP A 62 -37.27 -18.70 -3.01
CA TRP A 62 -36.64 -18.70 -1.68
C TRP A 62 -36.31 -17.29 -1.15
N PRO A 63 -35.68 -16.36 -1.92
CA PRO A 63 -35.28 -15.05 -1.40
C PRO A 63 -36.44 -14.12 -1.04
N TYR A 64 -37.63 -14.35 -1.58
CA TYR A 64 -38.80 -13.45 -1.44
C TYR A 64 -39.99 -14.12 -0.73
N ARG A 65 -39.80 -15.32 -0.16
CA ARG A 65 -40.87 -16.07 0.54
C ARG A 65 -41.51 -15.31 1.71
N SER A 66 -40.78 -14.33 2.26
CA SER A 66 -41.16 -13.47 3.37
C SER A 66 -41.33 -12.00 2.95
N LEU A 67 -41.40 -11.71 1.64
CA LEU A 67 -41.54 -10.36 1.11
C LEU A 67 -42.89 -9.75 1.54
N PRO A 68 -42.92 -8.64 2.28
CA PRO A 68 -44.16 -7.94 2.59
C PRO A 68 -44.88 -7.49 1.32
N TYR A 69 -46.20 -7.59 1.30
CA TYR A 69 -46.99 -7.15 0.15
C TYR A 69 -46.80 -5.65 -0.12
N ASP A 70 -46.75 -4.83 0.94
CA ASP A 70 -46.53 -3.38 0.83
C ASP A 70 -45.20 -3.05 0.13
N ASP A 71 -44.11 -3.76 0.44
CA ASP A 71 -42.82 -3.57 -0.23
C ASP A 71 -42.89 -3.92 -1.73
N TYR A 72 -43.69 -4.93 -2.10
CA TYR A 72 -43.92 -5.27 -3.52
C TYR A 72 -44.69 -4.16 -4.24
N ILE A 73 -45.72 -3.60 -3.59
CA ILE A 73 -46.49 -2.47 -4.12
C ILE A 73 -45.61 -1.22 -4.28
N GLU A 74 -44.76 -0.91 -3.31
CA GLU A 74 -43.84 0.22 -3.41
C GLU A 74 -42.82 0.05 -4.55
N VAL A 75 -42.38 -1.18 -4.84
CA VAL A 75 -41.53 -1.44 -6.01
C VAL A 75 -42.30 -1.21 -7.32
N LEU A 76 -43.58 -1.58 -7.40
CA LEU A 76 -44.42 -1.29 -8.56
C LEU A 76 -44.62 0.23 -8.75
N ASP A 77 -44.90 0.94 -7.66
CA ASP A 77 -45.06 2.40 -7.66
C ASP A 77 -43.78 3.10 -8.13
N LEU A 78 -42.62 2.73 -7.57
CA LEU A 78 -41.31 3.20 -8.00
C LEU A 78 -41.10 3.01 -9.51
N LEU A 79 -41.45 1.83 -10.05
CA LEU A 79 -41.26 1.52 -11.45
C LEU A 79 -42.24 2.28 -12.37
N ASP A 80 -43.45 2.60 -11.92
CA ASP A 80 -44.37 3.44 -12.68
C ASP A 80 -43.93 4.91 -12.66
N GLU A 81 -43.52 5.44 -11.51
CA GLU A 81 -42.98 6.80 -11.37
C GLU A 81 -41.78 7.03 -12.29
N GLU A 82 -40.85 6.07 -12.33
CA GLU A 82 -39.66 6.10 -13.18
C GLU A 82 -39.94 5.63 -14.63
N ARG A 83 -41.24 5.41 -14.96
CA ARG A 83 -41.77 5.08 -16.29
C ARG A 83 -41.12 3.85 -16.91
N ARG A 84 -40.78 2.86 -16.09
CA ARG A 84 -40.25 1.55 -16.52
C ARG A 84 -41.39 0.58 -16.85
N ILE A 85 -42.48 0.64 -16.09
CA ILE A 85 -43.72 -0.07 -16.36
C ILE A 85 -44.88 0.92 -16.36
N TRP A 86 -46.09 0.44 -16.62
CA TRP A 86 -47.32 1.11 -16.23
C TRP A 86 -48.06 0.23 -15.23
N VAL A 87 -48.77 0.85 -14.29
CA VAL A 87 -49.61 0.17 -13.31
C VAL A 87 -51.02 0.76 -13.36
N ASP A 88 -52.02 -0.09 -13.39
CA ASP A 88 -53.44 0.25 -13.27
C ASP A 88 -53.95 -0.34 -11.94
N TRP A 89 -54.06 0.53 -10.95
CA TRP A 89 -54.49 0.17 -9.60
C TRP A 89 -55.99 -0.16 -9.51
N GLU A 90 -56.81 0.33 -10.44
CA GLU A 90 -58.25 0.05 -10.45
C GLU A 90 -58.54 -1.34 -11.00
N GLU A 91 -57.83 -1.72 -12.08
CA GLU A 91 -57.97 -3.03 -12.73
C GLU A 91 -57.02 -4.11 -12.14
N ASN A 92 -56.19 -3.75 -11.15
CA ASN A 92 -55.20 -4.63 -10.49
C ASN A 92 -54.14 -5.21 -11.45
N ARG A 93 -53.67 -4.44 -12.43
CA ARG A 93 -52.80 -4.94 -13.51
C ARG A 93 -51.59 -4.05 -13.77
N TYR A 94 -50.51 -4.66 -14.22
CA TYR A 94 -49.32 -3.95 -14.69
C TYR A 94 -48.76 -4.55 -15.98
N GLY A 95 -48.04 -3.73 -16.74
CA GLY A 95 -47.53 -4.15 -18.05
C GLY A 95 -46.37 -3.32 -18.58
N LYS A 96 -45.88 -3.72 -19.75
CA LYS A 96 -44.75 -3.09 -20.43
C LYS A 96 -45.06 -1.63 -20.79
N ARG A 97 -44.10 -0.73 -20.52
CA ARG A 97 -44.12 0.66 -21.01
C ARG A 97 -42.88 0.97 -21.85
N GLY A 98 -43.08 1.65 -22.98
CA GLY A 98 -42.00 2.19 -23.81
C GLY A 98 -40.88 1.20 -24.14
N PHE A 99 -39.64 1.57 -23.79
CA PHE A 99 -38.41 0.83 -24.10
C PHE A 99 -38.03 -0.26 -23.07
N ALA A 100 -38.92 -0.64 -22.15
CA ALA A 100 -38.62 -1.58 -21.07
C ALA A 100 -37.95 -2.89 -21.55
N GLN A 101 -38.44 -3.47 -22.65
CA GLN A 101 -37.87 -4.70 -23.24
C GLN A 101 -36.42 -4.52 -23.70
N MET A 102 -36.12 -3.39 -24.34
CA MET A 102 -34.78 -3.09 -24.84
C MET A 102 -33.80 -2.83 -23.70
N ILE A 103 -34.24 -2.09 -22.68
CA ILE A 103 -33.48 -1.82 -21.47
C ILE A 103 -33.19 -3.14 -20.73
N TYR A 104 -34.20 -3.99 -20.58
CA TYR A 104 -34.08 -5.27 -19.88
C TYR A 104 -32.98 -6.15 -20.49
N TYR A 105 -33.06 -6.47 -21.80
CA TYR A 105 -32.09 -7.36 -22.43
C TYR A 105 -30.65 -6.82 -22.46
N THR A 106 -30.47 -5.51 -22.43
CA THR A 106 -29.14 -4.89 -22.49
C THR A 106 -28.50 -4.63 -21.13
N ASN A 107 -29.28 -4.71 -20.03
CA ASN A 107 -28.82 -4.39 -18.68
C ASN A 107 -29.10 -5.50 -17.65
N ILE A 108 -29.79 -6.59 -18.02
CA ILE A 108 -30.10 -7.70 -17.11
C ILE A 108 -28.82 -8.27 -16.49
N GLY A 109 -28.82 -8.37 -15.16
CA GLY A 109 -27.74 -9.02 -14.41
C GLY A 109 -27.56 -8.40 -13.03
N THR A 110 -26.94 -9.15 -12.12
CA THR A 110 -26.70 -8.70 -10.74
C THR A 110 -25.26 -8.26 -10.48
N ILE A 111 -24.35 -8.50 -11.43
CA ILE A 111 -22.94 -8.11 -11.31
C ILE A 111 -22.81 -6.61 -11.61
N ALA A 112 -22.41 -5.85 -10.60
CA ALA A 112 -22.00 -4.46 -10.78
C ALA A 112 -20.60 -4.40 -11.43
N PRO A 113 -20.37 -3.52 -12.41
CA PRO A 113 -19.09 -3.32 -13.03
C PRO A 113 -18.24 -2.47 -12.09
N ASP A 114 -16.97 -2.80 -12.02
CA ASP A 114 -16.00 -1.94 -11.38
C ASP A 114 -15.51 -0.91 -12.40
N ASN A 115 -15.79 0.37 -12.15
CA ASN A 115 -15.33 1.46 -13.00
C ASN A 115 -14.24 2.25 -12.27
N ASN A 116 -13.11 2.44 -12.95
CA ASN A 116 -12.04 3.27 -12.45
C ASN A 116 -12.44 4.75 -12.39
N PHE A 117 -12.00 5.42 -11.35
CA PHE A 117 -12.09 6.86 -11.16
C PHE A 117 -10.84 7.53 -11.74
N LEU A 118 -11.03 8.63 -12.45
CA LEU A 118 -9.96 9.49 -12.94
C LEU A 118 -9.55 10.49 -11.85
N VAL A 119 -8.26 10.58 -11.57
CA VAL A 119 -7.70 11.52 -10.59
C VAL A 119 -7.21 12.77 -11.30
N PHE A 120 -7.72 13.93 -10.89
CA PHE A 120 -7.35 15.22 -11.47
C PHE A 120 -6.81 16.17 -10.42
N THR A 121 -5.75 16.91 -10.74
CA THR A 121 -5.31 18.03 -9.92
C THR A 121 -6.32 19.19 -9.99
N SER A 122 -6.18 20.14 -9.07
CA SER A 122 -6.99 21.37 -9.06
C SER A 122 -6.82 22.19 -10.35
N ASP A 123 -5.65 22.10 -10.98
CA ASP A 123 -5.33 22.76 -12.25
C ASP A 123 -5.89 22.00 -13.48
N GLY A 124 -6.52 20.83 -13.25
CA GLY A 124 -7.16 20.03 -14.30
C GLY A 124 -6.26 19.00 -14.98
N THR A 125 -5.03 18.79 -14.49
CA THR A 125 -4.11 17.77 -15.02
C THR A 125 -4.55 16.37 -14.56
N LEU A 126 -4.61 15.42 -15.48
CA LEU A 126 -4.88 14.01 -15.16
C LEU A 126 -3.63 13.39 -14.51
N VAL A 127 -3.79 12.85 -13.30
CA VAL A 127 -2.72 12.19 -12.54
C VAL A 127 -2.71 10.69 -12.78
N GLY A 128 -3.89 10.07 -12.81
CA GLY A 128 -4.01 8.62 -12.96
C GLY A 128 -5.42 8.11 -12.69
N HIS A 129 -5.50 6.85 -12.27
CA HIS A 129 -6.76 6.14 -12.03
C HIS A 129 -6.79 5.48 -10.64
N LEU A 130 -7.97 5.40 -10.03
CA LEU A 130 -8.23 4.66 -8.78
C LEU A 130 -9.39 3.67 -8.98
N SER A 131 -9.37 2.54 -8.29
CA SER A 131 -10.50 1.59 -8.29
C SER A 131 -11.72 2.16 -7.56
N SER A 132 -12.92 1.68 -7.88
CA SER A 132 -14.12 2.16 -7.20
C SER A 132 -14.16 1.78 -5.73
N SER A 133 -13.58 0.62 -5.39
CA SER A 133 -13.49 0.12 -4.03
C SER A 133 -12.56 0.96 -3.16
N PHE A 134 -11.41 1.37 -3.68
CA PHE A 134 -10.52 2.31 -2.98
C PHE A 134 -11.21 3.66 -2.74
N VAL A 135 -11.90 4.19 -3.76
CA VAL A 135 -12.64 5.46 -3.62
C VAL A 135 -13.79 5.34 -2.60
N SER A 136 -14.40 4.17 -2.45
CA SER A 136 -15.46 3.96 -1.45
C SER A 136 -14.98 4.05 -0.01
N SER A 137 -13.68 3.84 0.23
CA SER A 137 -13.04 4.04 1.53
C SER A 137 -12.48 5.45 1.73
N LEU A 138 -12.45 6.30 0.69
CA LEU A 138 -11.95 7.67 0.80
C LEU A 138 -12.93 8.62 1.49
N ARG A 139 -12.36 9.64 2.12
CA ARG A 139 -13.04 10.81 2.67
C ARG A 139 -12.45 12.08 2.10
N ASN A 140 -13.21 13.18 2.19
CA ASN A 140 -12.67 14.48 1.87
C ASN A 140 -11.58 14.84 2.87
N GLY A 141 -10.41 15.26 2.37
CA GLY A 141 -9.23 15.55 3.18
C GLY A 141 -8.23 14.41 3.32
N ASP A 142 -8.60 13.18 2.93
CA ASP A 142 -7.67 12.04 2.96
C ASP A 142 -6.47 12.27 2.04
N VAL A 143 -5.32 11.78 2.46
CA VAL A 143 -4.09 11.78 1.67
C VAL A 143 -3.81 10.36 1.22
N PHE A 144 -3.57 10.15 -0.07
CA PHE A 144 -3.18 8.86 -0.60
C PHE A 144 -1.97 8.99 -1.53
N LEU A 145 -1.32 7.86 -1.77
CA LEU A 145 -0.18 7.75 -2.67
C LEU A 145 -0.64 7.32 -4.07
N LEU A 146 -0.16 8.01 -5.10
CA LEU A 146 -0.33 7.61 -6.49
C LEU A 146 0.92 7.95 -7.30
N GLY A 147 1.51 6.95 -7.96
CA GLY A 147 2.73 7.15 -8.77
C GLY A 147 3.92 7.71 -7.98
N GLY A 148 4.07 7.32 -6.70
CA GLY A 148 5.17 7.77 -5.83
C GLY A 148 5.04 9.21 -5.32
N SER A 149 3.89 9.87 -5.55
CA SER A 149 3.57 11.21 -5.05
C SER A 149 2.31 11.18 -4.19
N THR A 150 2.24 12.05 -3.19
CA THR A 150 1.09 12.16 -2.28
C THR A 150 0.09 13.22 -2.75
N TYR A 151 -1.19 12.86 -2.68
CA TYR A 151 -2.30 13.70 -3.10
C TYR A 151 -3.37 13.77 -2.02
N ARG A 152 -3.87 14.96 -1.72
CA ARG A 152 -4.99 15.18 -0.80
C ARG A 152 -6.30 15.28 -1.58
N VAL A 153 -7.29 14.50 -1.19
CA VAL A 153 -8.64 14.50 -1.75
C VAL A 153 -9.35 15.80 -1.40
N SER A 154 -9.68 16.59 -2.41
CA SER A 154 -10.48 17.81 -2.25
C SER A 154 -11.98 17.51 -2.38
N SER A 155 -12.36 16.69 -3.36
CA SER A 155 -13.74 16.23 -3.56
C SER A 155 -13.79 15.04 -4.51
N VAL A 156 -14.80 14.19 -4.31
CA VAL A 156 -15.17 13.14 -5.28
C VAL A 156 -16.47 13.58 -5.97
N ARG A 157 -16.46 13.68 -7.30
CA ARG A 157 -17.64 14.04 -8.11
C ARG A 157 -17.71 13.12 -9.33
N GLY A 158 -18.76 12.31 -9.45
CA GLY A 158 -18.81 11.24 -10.45
C GLY A 158 -17.56 10.34 -10.37
N THR A 159 -16.93 10.01 -11.50
CA THR A 159 -15.65 9.30 -11.62
C THR A 159 -14.47 10.25 -11.68
N ARG A 160 -14.60 11.44 -11.11
CA ARG A 160 -13.50 12.39 -10.99
C ARG A 160 -13.19 12.60 -9.52
N VAL A 161 -11.99 12.17 -9.12
CA VAL A 161 -11.41 12.51 -7.83
C VAL A 161 -10.56 13.76 -8.02
N ASN A 162 -11.00 14.87 -7.45
CA ASN A 162 -10.23 16.11 -7.46
C ASN A 162 -9.26 16.08 -6.30
N VAL A 163 -7.98 16.30 -6.61
CA VAL A 163 -6.91 16.31 -5.63
C VAL A 163 -6.10 17.59 -5.66
N THR A 164 -5.43 17.85 -4.54
CA THR A 164 -4.36 18.83 -4.41
C THR A 164 -3.06 18.10 -4.13
N SER A 165 -1.94 18.61 -4.64
CA SER A 165 -0.63 18.04 -4.29
C SER A 165 -0.41 18.18 -2.79
N ALA A 166 -0.02 17.08 -2.15
CA ALA A 166 0.23 17.01 -0.72
C ALA A 166 1.64 16.47 -0.45
N THR A 167 2.62 16.93 -1.23
CA THR A 167 4.02 16.53 -1.12
C THR A 167 4.50 16.67 0.34
N GLY A 168 5.04 15.59 0.90
CA GLY A 168 5.53 15.56 2.28
C GLY A 168 4.47 15.28 3.35
N TYR A 169 3.19 15.11 2.99
CA TYR A 169 2.18 14.62 3.93
C TYR A 169 2.09 13.10 3.88
N ARG A 170 1.92 12.48 5.05
CA ARG A 170 1.72 11.05 5.20
C ARG A 170 0.37 10.61 4.62
N PRO A 171 0.31 9.50 3.86
CA PRO A 171 -0.94 8.86 3.46
C PRO A 171 -1.80 8.49 4.67
N THR A 172 -3.07 8.89 4.66
CA THR A 172 -4.07 8.57 5.68
C THR A 172 -4.83 7.28 5.36
N ILE A 173 -4.73 6.79 4.12
CA ILE A 173 -5.35 5.55 3.69
C ILE A 173 -4.33 4.67 2.95
N PRO A 174 -4.26 3.37 3.26
CA PRO A 174 -3.28 2.50 2.63
C PRO A 174 -3.67 2.11 1.21
N SER A 175 -2.68 1.99 0.33
CA SER A 175 -2.82 1.79 -1.12
C SER A 175 -3.58 0.51 -1.54
N TRP A 176 -3.70 -0.50 -0.68
CA TRP A 176 -4.38 -1.79 -0.94
C TRP A 176 -5.82 -1.88 -0.42
N THR A 177 -6.39 -0.79 0.09
CA THR A 177 -7.77 -0.81 0.61
C THR A 177 -8.77 -1.03 -0.55
N GLY A 178 -9.47 -2.17 -0.60
CA GLY A 178 -10.70 -2.30 -1.40
C GLY A 178 -10.86 -3.51 -2.35
N GLU A 179 -9.84 -4.31 -2.64
CA GLU A 179 -10.00 -5.37 -3.67
C GLU A 179 -10.54 -6.71 -3.14
N ALA A 180 -10.37 -7.02 -1.86
CA ALA A 180 -10.76 -8.32 -1.28
C ALA A 180 -12.05 -8.24 -0.47
N LEU A 181 -12.85 -9.32 -0.54
CA LEU A 181 -13.94 -9.60 0.39
C LEU A 181 -13.36 -9.77 1.81
N SER A 182 -14.14 -9.36 2.80
CA SER A 182 -13.79 -9.57 4.21
C SER A 182 -13.65 -11.05 4.52
N ARG A 183 -12.78 -11.37 5.49
CA ARG A 183 -12.76 -12.68 6.14
C ARG A 183 -14.13 -13.01 6.73
N THR A 184 -14.51 -14.28 6.64
CA THR A 184 -15.78 -14.80 7.19
C THR A 184 -15.78 -14.82 8.71
N HIS A 185 -16.97 -14.92 9.30
CA HIS A 185 -17.16 -15.06 10.73
C HIS A 185 -16.48 -16.34 11.26
N GLU A 186 -16.67 -17.44 10.55
CA GLU A 186 -16.18 -18.77 10.90
C GLU A 186 -14.66 -18.80 10.91
N LEU A 187 -14.00 -18.26 9.88
CA LEU A 187 -12.55 -18.19 9.85
C LEU A 187 -12.00 -17.23 10.91
N SER A 188 -12.69 -16.12 11.16
CA SER A 188 -12.32 -15.20 12.24
C SER A 188 -12.43 -15.85 13.63
N GLN A 189 -13.43 -16.72 13.83
CA GLN A 189 -13.55 -17.50 15.06
C GLN A 189 -12.38 -18.46 15.25
N GLU A 190 -11.94 -19.17 14.20
CA GLU A 190 -10.75 -20.03 14.27
C GLU A 190 -9.48 -19.25 14.67
N ILE A 191 -9.34 -18.01 14.18
CA ILE A 191 -8.24 -17.12 14.58
C ILE A 191 -8.34 -16.76 16.07
N LEU A 192 -9.53 -16.34 16.53
CA LEU A 192 -9.74 -15.98 17.94
C LEU A 192 -9.50 -17.17 18.89
N GLU A 193 -9.91 -18.38 18.50
CA GLU A 193 -9.66 -19.60 19.27
C GLU A 193 -8.17 -19.94 19.32
N LEU A 194 -7.47 -19.85 18.18
CA LEU A 194 -6.03 -20.06 18.12
C LEU A 194 -5.28 -19.06 19.01
N LEU A 195 -5.62 -17.77 18.93
CA LEU A 195 -5.10 -16.72 19.80
C LEU A 195 -5.33 -17.05 21.27
N GLY A 196 -6.55 -17.43 21.63
CA GLY A 196 -6.91 -17.81 23.00
C GLY A 196 -6.13 -19.02 23.51
N HIS A 197 -5.98 -20.07 22.70
CA HIS A 197 -5.24 -21.28 23.07
C HIS A 197 -3.75 -21.02 23.29
N VAL A 198 -3.12 -20.21 22.43
CA VAL A 198 -1.71 -19.86 22.58
C VAL A 198 -1.50 -18.98 23.81
N ALA A 199 -2.32 -17.94 23.97
CA ALA A 199 -2.24 -17.03 25.11
C ALA A 199 -2.45 -17.75 26.45
N LEU A 200 -3.35 -18.73 26.52
CA LEU A 200 -3.56 -19.55 27.71
C LEU A 200 -2.32 -20.37 28.08
N ARG A 201 -1.69 -21.03 27.09
CA ARG A 201 -0.50 -21.87 27.34
C ARG A 201 0.70 -21.05 27.82
N GLN A 202 0.94 -19.90 27.17
CA GLN A 202 2.00 -19.00 27.61
C GLN A 202 1.78 -18.52 29.05
N ARG A 203 0.53 -18.23 29.45
CA ARG A 203 0.19 -17.87 30.84
C ARG A 203 0.42 -19.00 31.84
N LEU A 204 0.22 -20.25 31.42
CA LEU A 204 0.47 -21.43 32.25
C LEU A 204 1.97 -21.80 32.33
N GLY A 205 2.82 -21.16 31.52
CA GLY A 205 4.24 -21.51 31.39
C GLY A 205 4.47 -22.80 30.60
N ASP A 206 3.46 -23.26 29.86
CA ASP A 206 3.55 -24.43 28.99
C ASP A 206 4.14 -24.07 27.62
N ASP A 207 4.85 -25.01 26.99
CA ASP A 207 5.38 -24.84 25.64
C ASP A 207 4.25 -24.81 24.59
N GLU A 208 3.93 -23.62 24.08
CA GLU A 208 2.99 -23.42 22.98
C GLU A 208 3.49 -24.06 21.68
N LYS A 209 4.80 -24.23 21.48
CA LYS A 209 5.36 -24.87 20.28
C LYS A 209 4.94 -26.33 20.22
N ALA A 210 4.71 -26.98 21.36
CA ALA A 210 4.13 -28.31 21.41
C ALA A 210 2.69 -28.37 20.88
N LEU A 211 1.86 -27.34 21.10
CA LEU A 211 0.52 -27.24 20.49
C LEU A 211 0.65 -27.18 18.96
N LEU A 212 1.44 -26.20 18.51
CA LEU A 212 1.61 -25.88 17.10
C LEU A 212 2.18 -27.09 16.31
N THR A 213 3.14 -27.81 16.88
CA THR A 213 3.79 -28.94 16.21
C THR A 213 3.06 -30.27 16.40
N LYS A 214 2.59 -30.61 17.62
CA LYS A 214 2.01 -31.92 17.90
C LYS A 214 0.52 -32.00 17.59
N VAL A 215 -0.23 -30.90 17.80
CA VAL A 215 -1.67 -30.89 17.56
C VAL A 215 -1.97 -30.40 16.15
N LEU A 216 -1.49 -29.20 15.80
CA LEU A 216 -1.75 -28.60 14.48
C LEU A 216 -0.85 -29.13 13.35
N ARG A 217 0.11 -30.01 13.69
CA ARG A 217 1.04 -30.65 12.72
C ARG A 217 1.82 -29.64 11.88
N LEU A 218 2.09 -28.45 12.43
CA LEU A 218 2.88 -27.43 11.74
C LEU A 218 4.35 -27.85 11.64
N ASN A 219 5.00 -27.44 10.55
CA ASN A 219 6.43 -27.60 10.42
C ASN A 219 7.17 -26.70 11.43
N ARG A 220 8.42 -27.04 11.76
CA ARG A 220 9.19 -26.32 12.79
C ARG A 220 9.39 -24.82 12.46
N PRO A 221 9.73 -24.42 11.22
CA PRO A 221 9.86 -23.00 10.89
C PRO A 221 8.58 -22.18 11.13
N VAL A 222 7.43 -22.70 10.70
CA VAL A 222 6.12 -22.03 10.87
C VAL A 222 5.76 -21.93 12.35
N ALA A 223 5.87 -23.04 13.09
CA ALA A 223 5.59 -23.04 14.52
C ALA A 223 6.47 -22.04 15.28
N ARG A 224 7.75 -21.92 14.90
CA ARG A 224 8.67 -20.95 15.49
C ARG A 224 8.28 -19.51 15.17
N ALA A 225 8.09 -19.18 13.89
CA ALA A 225 7.73 -17.83 13.47
C ALA A 225 6.43 -17.34 14.14
N LEU A 226 5.43 -18.20 14.22
CA LEU A 226 4.16 -17.89 14.88
C LEU A 226 4.31 -17.72 16.40
N SER A 227 5.11 -18.59 17.04
CA SER A 227 5.41 -18.47 18.47
C SER A 227 6.15 -17.17 18.77
N ASP A 228 7.18 -16.84 17.99
CA ASP A 228 7.97 -15.62 18.17
C ASP A 228 7.08 -14.38 18.04
N PHE A 229 6.16 -14.37 17.06
CA PHE A 229 5.16 -13.30 16.89
C PHE A 229 4.22 -13.15 18.10
N PHE A 230 3.76 -14.28 18.68
CA PHE A 230 2.90 -14.25 19.86
C PHE A 230 3.63 -13.90 21.15
N GLU A 231 4.88 -14.36 21.31
CA GLU A 231 5.75 -13.96 22.41
C GLU A 231 5.95 -12.44 22.39
N GLU A 232 6.22 -11.84 21.22
CA GLU A 232 6.32 -10.38 21.07
C GLU A 232 5.01 -9.66 21.42
N HIS A 233 3.87 -10.18 20.94
CA HIS A 233 2.58 -9.59 21.25
C HIS A 233 2.29 -9.64 22.75
N ASN A 234 2.40 -10.81 23.38
CA ASN A 234 2.10 -10.97 24.79
C ASN A 234 3.07 -10.21 25.70
N ALA A 235 4.33 -10.02 25.30
CA ALA A 235 5.27 -9.16 26.01
C ALA A 235 4.79 -7.69 26.09
N THR A 236 4.01 -7.23 25.10
CA THR A 236 3.50 -5.85 25.06
C THR A 236 2.11 -5.73 25.69
N THR A 237 1.17 -6.63 25.36
CA THR A 237 -0.25 -6.48 25.72
C THR A 237 -0.67 -7.31 26.93
N PHE A 238 0.03 -8.42 27.21
CA PHE A 238 -0.38 -9.51 28.10
C PHE A 238 -1.76 -10.14 27.78
N GLN A 239 -2.40 -9.70 26.70
CA GLN A 239 -3.78 -9.99 26.37
C GLN A 239 -3.97 -10.03 24.86
N VAL A 240 -4.69 -11.03 24.38
CA VAL A 240 -5.12 -11.15 22.99
C VAL A 240 -6.60 -10.81 22.84
N PRO A 241 -7.05 -10.38 21.64
CA PRO A 241 -8.47 -10.32 21.29
C PRO A 241 -9.14 -11.69 21.48
N SER A 242 -10.43 -11.68 21.80
CA SER A 242 -11.24 -12.90 21.94
C SER A 242 -12.70 -12.59 21.59
N ARG A 243 -13.59 -13.58 21.66
CA ARG A 243 -15.03 -13.36 21.45
C ARG A 243 -15.61 -12.25 22.34
N ASP A 244 -15.09 -12.11 23.55
CA ASP A 244 -15.59 -11.16 24.55
C ASP A 244 -14.58 -10.05 24.86
N ARG A 245 -13.53 -9.92 24.05
CA ARG A 245 -12.49 -8.92 24.28
C ARG A 245 -12.05 -8.22 23.02
N ILE A 246 -12.06 -6.90 23.09
CA ILE A 246 -11.45 -6.01 22.09
C ILE A 246 -10.32 -5.23 22.76
N LEU A 247 -9.21 -5.06 22.04
CA LEU A 247 -8.09 -4.24 22.49
C LEU A 247 -8.19 -2.86 21.87
N VAL A 248 -8.08 -1.82 22.68
CA VAL A 248 -8.07 -0.41 22.24
C VAL A 248 -6.74 0.20 22.65
N GLU A 249 -5.86 0.38 21.67
CA GLU A 249 -4.53 0.95 21.85
C GLU A 249 -4.56 2.41 21.39
N GLN A 250 -4.47 3.33 22.35
CA GLN A 250 -4.36 4.75 22.08
C GLN A 250 -2.88 5.10 21.89
N VAL A 251 -2.50 5.43 20.66
CA VAL A 251 -1.13 5.75 20.29
C VAL A 251 -0.85 7.22 20.57
N GLU A 252 0.29 7.50 21.20
CA GLU A 252 0.78 8.87 21.40
C GLU A 252 1.08 9.54 20.05
N GLY A 253 0.51 10.72 19.83
CA GLY A 253 0.69 11.47 18.59
C GLY A 253 0.08 12.87 18.66
N PRO A 254 0.28 13.69 17.60
CA PRO A 254 -0.26 15.06 17.56
C PRO A 254 -1.79 15.11 17.66
N LEU A 255 -2.44 14.08 17.13
CA LEU A 255 -3.89 13.86 17.23
C LEU A 255 -4.14 12.53 17.95
N PRO A 256 -5.18 12.45 18.80
CA PRO A 256 -5.64 11.21 19.40
C PRO A 256 -5.86 10.12 18.35
N THR A 257 -5.03 9.08 18.39
CA THR A 257 -5.05 7.96 17.44
C THR A 257 -5.42 6.69 18.19
N TYR A 258 -6.49 6.03 17.76
CA TYR A 258 -6.99 4.78 18.34
C TYR A 258 -6.80 3.65 17.35
N ILE A 259 -6.18 2.57 17.81
CA ILE A 259 -6.09 1.30 17.07
C ILE A 259 -6.91 0.27 17.84
N VAL A 260 -7.96 -0.21 17.21
CA VAL A 260 -8.92 -1.12 17.80
C VAL A 260 -8.73 -2.48 17.17
N THR A 261 -8.15 -3.43 17.91
CA THR A 261 -7.85 -4.78 17.43
C THR A 261 -8.93 -5.75 17.89
N THR A 262 -9.60 -6.37 16.93
CA THR A 262 -10.72 -7.31 17.15
C THR A 262 -10.43 -8.70 16.61
N CYS A 263 -9.64 -8.83 15.55
CA CYS A 263 -9.43 -10.06 14.75
C CYS A 263 -10.72 -10.70 14.19
N ARG A 264 -11.80 -9.92 14.03
CA ARG A 264 -13.12 -10.42 13.63
C ARG A 264 -13.47 -10.27 12.15
N GLY A 265 -12.49 -9.91 11.32
CA GLY A 265 -12.71 -9.66 9.90
C GLY A 265 -13.08 -8.21 9.64
N ARG A 266 -12.83 -7.78 8.42
CA ARG A 266 -13.00 -6.40 7.98
C ARG A 266 -14.45 -5.91 8.07
N SER A 267 -15.45 -6.75 7.76
CA SER A 267 -16.88 -6.39 7.82
C SER A 267 -17.33 -6.01 9.24
N PHE A 268 -16.90 -6.76 10.27
CA PHE A 268 -17.12 -6.41 11.66
C PHE A 268 -16.40 -5.12 12.05
N ASN A 269 -15.13 -4.97 11.63
CA ASN A 269 -14.34 -3.77 11.91
C ASN A 269 -14.94 -2.52 11.26
N MET A 270 -15.50 -2.66 10.06
CA MET A 270 -16.24 -1.60 9.37
C MET A 270 -17.50 -1.23 10.15
N ALA A 271 -18.28 -2.21 10.58
CA ALA A 271 -19.50 -1.97 11.36
C ALA A 271 -19.18 -1.22 12.67
N LEU A 272 -18.22 -1.75 13.44
CA LEU A 272 -17.80 -1.15 14.71
C LEU A 272 -17.14 0.23 14.51
N GLY A 273 -16.28 0.39 13.51
CA GLY A 273 -15.56 1.63 13.27
C GLY A 273 -16.44 2.74 12.69
N TYR A 274 -17.42 2.43 11.83
CA TYR A 274 -18.42 3.40 11.39
C TYR A 274 -19.34 3.82 12.52
N LEU A 275 -19.73 2.89 13.39
CA LEU A 275 -20.51 3.22 14.58
C LEU A 275 -19.70 4.11 15.53
N PHE A 276 -18.42 3.76 15.77
CA PHE A 276 -17.49 4.60 16.54
C PHE A 276 -17.35 6.02 15.95
N ALA A 277 -17.22 6.13 14.63
CA ALA A 277 -17.13 7.42 13.94
C ALA A 277 -18.45 8.22 14.00
N GLY A 278 -19.59 7.55 13.88
CA GLY A 278 -20.92 8.17 14.03
C GLY A 278 -21.14 8.73 15.42
N ILE A 279 -20.74 7.98 16.46
CA ILE A 279 -20.76 8.43 17.86
C ILE A 279 -19.84 9.64 18.05
N ALA A 280 -18.59 9.56 17.59
CA ALA A 280 -17.64 10.67 17.70
C ALA A 280 -18.20 11.95 17.03
N THR A 281 -18.79 11.80 15.85
CA THR A 281 -19.38 12.93 15.11
C THR A 281 -20.58 13.53 15.84
N ALA A 282 -21.42 12.70 16.48
CA ALA A 282 -22.55 13.17 17.29
C ALA A 282 -22.09 14.00 18.51
N ASP A 283 -20.92 13.68 19.05
CA ASP A 283 -20.27 14.42 20.15
C ASP A 283 -19.41 15.62 19.67
N ASN A 284 -19.57 16.04 18.41
CA ASN A 284 -18.78 17.10 17.76
C ASN A 284 -17.26 16.83 17.71
N VAL A 285 -16.85 15.56 17.70
CA VAL A 285 -15.48 15.15 17.46
C VAL A 285 -15.29 14.85 15.97
N ILE A 286 -14.32 15.51 15.34
CA ILE A 286 -14.04 15.35 13.92
C ILE A 286 -13.19 14.09 13.73
N VAL A 287 -13.63 13.21 12.83
CA VAL A 287 -12.87 12.01 12.42
C VAL A 287 -11.98 12.37 11.24
N HIS A 288 -10.68 12.57 11.50
CA HIS A 288 -9.69 12.92 10.49
C HIS A 288 -9.32 11.75 9.58
N GLU A 289 -9.27 10.54 10.16
CA GLU A 289 -8.84 9.33 9.45
C GLU A 289 -9.63 8.15 10.01
N LEU A 290 -10.08 7.27 9.11
CA LEU A 290 -10.65 5.98 9.47
C LEU A 290 -10.21 4.93 8.45
N SER A 291 -9.43 3.96 8.90
CA SER A 291 -8.90 2.88 8.07
C SER A 291 -9.27 1.53 8.67
N PHE A 292 -9.45 0.52 7.82
CA PHE A 292 -9.92 -0.81 8.22
C PHE A 292 -9.03 -1.89 7.62
N ASP A 293 -8.76 -2.93 8.39
CA ASP A 293 -8.18 -4.19 7.92
C ASP A 293 -8.96 -5.39 8.50
N GLU A 294 -8.47 -6.59 8.26
CA GLU A 294 -9.10 -7.83 8.78
C GLU A 294 -8.99 -7.96 10.31
N ASN A 295 -8.02 -7.28 10.93
CA ASN A 295 -7.68 -7.47 12.34
C ASN A 295 -8.16 -6.33 13.25
N GLY A 296 -8.52 -5.19 12.70
CA GLY A 296 -8.99 -4.03 13.41
C GLY A 296 -9.33 -2.82 12.53
N PHE A 297 -9.45 -1.68 13.19
CA PHE A 297 -9.55 -0.39 12.54
C PHE A 297 -8.70 0.64 13.26
N MET A 298 -8.28 1.68 12.53
CA MET A 298 -7.56 2.83 13.05
C MET A 298 -8.42 4.08 12.88
N ALA A 299 -8.58 4.85 13.95
CA ALA A 299 -9.31 6.11 13.93
C ALA A 299 -8.44 7.25 14.48
N LYS A 300 -8.27 8.33 13.72
CA LYS A 300 -7.67 9.58 14.21
C LYS A 300 -8.75 10.63 14.41
N LEU A 301 -8.80 11.18 15.63
CA LEU A 301 -9.85 12.09 16.07
C LEU A 301 -9.27 13.46 16.40
N SER A 302 -10.11 14.50 16.37
CA SER A 302 -9.70 15.85 16.78
C SER A 302 -9.51 15.99 18.30
N HIS A 303 -10.25 15.21 19.08
CA HIS A 303 -10.23 15.21 20.55
C HIS A 303 -10.23 13.79 21.10
N GLU A 304 -9.76 13.64 22.35
CA GLU A 304 -9.83 12.35 23.03
C GLU A 304 -11.28 11.97 23.32
N VAL A 305 -11.62 10.70 23.12
CA VAL A 305 -12.93 10.13 23.45
C VAL A 305 -12.76 9.27 24.70
N GLU A 306 -13.70 9.40 25.63
CA GLU A 306 -13.65 8.64 26.88
C GLU A 306 -14.04 7.17 26.62
N VAL A 307 -13.04 6.29 26.52
CA VAL A 307 -13.22 4.86 26.17
C VAL A 307 -14.10 4.12 27.18
N SER A 308 -14.15 4.56 28.44
CA SER A 308 -15.07 4.02 29.47
C SER A 308 -16.54 4.27 29.17
N ARG A 309 -16.88 5.32 28.40
CA ARG A 309 -18.26 5.63 28.00
C ARG A 309 -18.73 4.83 26.80
N ILE A 310 -17.80 4.24 26.05
CA ILE A 310 -18.10 3.44 24.85
C ILE A 310 -19.24 2.46 25.17
N PRO A 311 -19.13 1.53 26.14
CA PRO A 311 -20.23 0.60 26.47
C PRO A 311 -21.59 1.27 26.72
N GLU A 312 -21.63 2.40 27.42
CA GLU A 312 -22.86 3.14 27.71
C GLU A 312 -23.53 3.70 26.45
N ILE A 313 -22.72 4.17 25.49
CA ILE A 313 -23.22 4.75 24.25
C ILE A 313 -23.89 3.68 23.37
N PHE A 314 -23.40 2.44 23.39
CA PHE A 314 -24.03 1.35 22.64
C PHE A 314 -25.33 0.83 23.29
N ARG A 315 -25.63 1.18 24.55
CA ARG A 315 -26.85 0.73 25.25
C ARG A 315 -28.13 1.43 24.82
N ASN A 316 -28.04 2.67 24.34
CA ASN A 316 -29.22 3.54 24.21
C ASN A 316 -30.17 3.18 23.06
N GLY A 317 -30.00 2.03 22.39
CA GLY A 317 -30.82 1.61 21.25
C GLY A 317 -30.71 2.51 20.01
N SER A 318 -29.97 3.62 20.10
CA SER A 318 -29.76 4.59 19.02
C SER A 318 -28.55 4.25 18.13
N SER A 319 -27.85 3.14 18.39
CA SER A 319 -26.64 2.74 17.66
C SER A 319 -26.91 2.57 16.17
N GLN A 320 -28.02 1.90 15.82
CA GLN A 320 -28.40 1.66 14.44
C GLN A 320 -28.75 2.97 13.72
N GLU A 321 -29.53 3.85 14.33
CA GLU A 321 -29.88 5.16 13.75
C GLU A 321 -28.65 6.05 13.54
N THR A 322 -27.74 6.10 14.53
CA THR A 322 -26.49 6.85 14.42
C THR A 322 -25.61 6.30 13.30
N LEU A 323 -25.47 4.98 13.20
CA LEU A 323 -24.74 4.32 12.13
C LEU A 323 -25.35 4.64 10.76
N GLN A 324 -26.67 4.48 10.61
CA GLN A 324 -27.36 4.76 9.35
C GLN A 324 -27.18 6.22 8.93
N ARG A 325 -27.37 7.17 9.85
CA ARG A 325 -27.16 8.60 9.57
C ARG A 325 -25.72 8.89 9.11
N TYR A 326 -24.74 8.27 9.75
CA TYR A 326 -23.33 8.42 9.36
C TYR A 326 -23.05 7.83 7.97
N LEU A 327 -23.61 6.65 7.68
CA LEU A 327 -23.42 5.95 6.41
C LEU A 327 -24.05 6.71 5.24
N MET A 328 -25.17 7.40 5.43
CA MET A 328 -25.85 8.17 4.36
C MET A 328 -24.93 9.18 3.66
N ASP A 329 -23.95 9.75 4.37
CA ASP A 329 -22.98 10.71 3.82
C ASP A 329 -21.65 10.07 3.40
N SER A 330 -21.51 8.75 3.54
CA SER A 330 -20.29 8.01 3.20
C SER A 330 -20.13 7.76 1.70
N GLN A 331 -18.88 7.54 1.25
CA GLN A 331 -18.59 7.11 -0.11
C GLN A 331 -19.05 5.66 -0.37
N LEU A 332 -19.14 4.82 0.67
CA LEU A 332 -19.70 3.48 0.59
C LEU A 332 -21.17 3.53 0.15
N PHE A 333 -21.97 4.41 0.75
CA PHE A 333 -23.36 4.63 0.33
C PHE A 333 -23.45 5.10 -1.10
N ALA A 334 -22.64 6.08 -1.50
CA ALA A 334 -22.63 6.58 -2.88
C ALA A 334 -22.20 5.50 -3.90
N LYS A 335 -21.35 4.55 -3.51
CA LYS A 335 -21.02 3.37 -4.32
C LYS A 335 -22.22 2.44 -4.43
N ARG A 336 -22.78 1.95 -3.32
CA ARG A 336 -23.92 1.03 -3.32
C ARG A 336 -25.14 1.61 -4.02
N PHE A 337 -25.41 2.90 -3.85
CA PHE A 337 -26.49 3.57 -4.58
C PHE A 337 -26.35 3.46 -6.10
N ARG A 338 -25.14 3.61 -6.65
CA ARG A 338 -24.90 3.47 -8.10
C ARG A 338 -25.12 2.03 -8.57
N GLU A 339 -24.77 1.05 -7.76
CA GLU A 339 -24.95 -0.38 -8.05
C GLU A 339 -26.43 -0.74 -8.04
N VAL A 340 -27.14 -0.42 -6.95
CA VAL A 340 -28.59 -0.65 -6.77
C VAL A 340 -29.42 0.06 -7.83
N SER A 341 -29.14 1.34 -8.12
CA SER A 341 -29.87 2.08 -9.18
C SER A 341 -29.61 1.53 -10.59
N SER A 342 -28.46 0.87 -10.79
CA SER A 342 -28.16 0.18 -12.04
C SER A 342 -28.90 -1.17 -12.12
N ARG A 343 -28.88 -1.98 -11.06
CA ARG A 343 -29.54 -3.30 -11.01
C ARG A 343 -31.05 -3.18 -11.10
N SER A 344 -31.64 -2.18 -10.43
CA SER A 344 -33.07 -1.86 -10.54
C SER A 344 -33.48 -1.25 -11.89
N MET A 345 -32.55 -1.07 -12.82
CA MET A 345 -32.77 -0.47 -14.15
C MET A 345 -33.32 0.97 -14.13
N LEU A 346 -33.28 1.65 -13.00
CA LEU A 346 -33.61 3.07 -12.91
C LEU A 346 -32.61 3.92 -13.68
N ASN A 347 -31.33 3.56 -13.60
CA ASN A 347 -30.27 4.16 -14.40
C ASN A 347 -29.67 3.11 -15.35
N PRO A 348 -30.24 2.91 -16.56
CA PRO A 348 -29.73 1.93 -17.50
C PRO A 348 -28.41 2.40 -18.14
N ARG A 349 -27.49 1.47 -18.37
CA ARG A 349 -26.21 1.73 -19.06
C ARG A 349 -26.33 1.71 -20.55
N ARG A 350 -27.24 0.91 -21.07
CA ARG A 350 -27.49 0.79 -22.51
C ARG A 350 -28.95 1.05 -22.78
N ILE A 351 -29.19 1.86 -23.80
CA ILE A 351 -30.53 2.11 -24.33
C ILE A 351 -30.46 1.73 -25.81
N GLY A 352 -30.69 0.44 -26.09
CA GLY A 352 -30.59 -0.10 -27.45
C GLY A 352 -29.15 -0.42 -27.83
N GLY A 353 -28.71 0.09 -28.98
CA GLY A 353 -27.32 -0.05 -29.43
C GLY A 353 -26.35 0.92 -28.76
N ASP A 354 -26.86 1.98 -28.14
CA ASP A 354 -26.05 3.06 -27.59
C ASP A 354 -25.70 2.81 -26.12
N GLU A 355 -24.41 2.93 -25.82
CA GLU A 355 -23.89 2.89 -24.46
C GLU A 355 -23.85 4.30 -23.87
N VAL A 356 -24.47 4.47 -22.71
CA VAL A 356 -24.44 5.71 -21.94
C VAL A 356 -23.01 5.92 -21.45
N SER A 357 -22.43 7.07 -21.77
CA SER A 357 -21.08 7.39 -21.32
C SER A 357 -20.99 7.34 -19.78
N PRO A 358 -19.86 6.89 -19.19
CA PRO A 358 -19.71 6.81 -17.74
C PRO A 358 -20.05 8.11 -17.01
N LYS A 359 -19.64 9.25 -17.59
CA LYS A 359 -19.94 10.60 -17.07
C LYS A 359 -21.46 10.87 -17.00
N GLN A 360 -22.20 10.58 -18.08
CA GLN A 360 -23.66 10.76 -18.08
C GLN A 360 -24.35 9.82 -17.10
N PHE A 361 -23.90 8.57 -17.03
CA PHE A 361 -24.42 7.56 -16.10
C PHE A 361 -24.30 8.05 -14.65
N GLN A 362 -23.17 8.63 -14.28
CA GLN A 362 -22.97 9.15 -12.92
C GLN A 362 -23.79 10.39 -12.64
N GLN A 363 -23.85 11.35 -13.57
CA GLN A 363 -24.66 12.55 -13.38
C GLN A 363 -26.12 12.19 -13.13
N ARG A 364 -26.64 11.19 -13.85
CA ARG A 364 -27.98 10.64 -13.59
C ARG A 364 -28.05 9.95 -12.23
N ALA A 365 -27.07 9.10 -11.89
CA ALA A 365 -27.06 8.42 -10.59
C ALA A 365 -27.05 9.42 -9.42
N GLU A 366 -26.25 10.49 -9.50
CA GLU A 366 -26.21 11.57 -8.50
C GLU A 366 -27.55 12.32 -8.42
N GLN A 367 -28.16 12.63 -9.56
CA GLN A 367 -29.49 13.27 -9.60
C GLN A 367 -30.57 12.40 -8.94
N ILE A 368 -30.60 11.11 -9.29
CA ILE A 368 -31.50 10.12 -8.70
C ILE A 368 -31.22 10.03 -7.19
N MET A 369 -29.96 9.92 -6.78
CA MET A 369 -29.57 9.89 -5.36
C MET A 369 -30.04 11.13 -4.60
N HIS A 370 -29.82 12.33 -5.14
CA HIS A 370 -30.27 13.57 -4.50
C HIS A 370 -31.80 13.70 -4.42
N LYS A 371 -32.53 13.16 -5.40
CA LYS A 371 -34.00 13.08 -5.38
C LYS A 371 -34.46 12.14 -4.26
N HIS A 372 -33.96 10.90 -4.26
CA HIS A 372 -34.40 9.85 -3.34
C HIS A 372 -33.94 10.07 -1.89
N ARG A 373 -32.80 10.74 -1.65
CA ARG A 373 -32.39 11.12 -0.29
C ARG A 373 -33.33 12.09 0.43
N LYS A 374 -34.17 12.82 -0.31
CA LYS A 374 -35.13 13.80 0.24
C LYS A 374 -36.54 13.21 0.40
N MET A 375 -36.75 12.01 -0.13
CA MET A 375 -38.01 11.29 -0.01
C MET A 375 -37.98 10.49 1.28
N ASP A 376 -39.04 10.63 2.08
CA ASP A 376 -39.25 9.74 3.21
C ASP A 376 -39.49 8.32 2.67
N ASP A 377 -38.90 7.32 3.33
CA ASP A 377 -39.06 5.89 3.04
C ASP A 377 -38.78 5.44 1.59
N SER A 378 -37.86 6.10 0.88
CA SER A 378 -37.51 5.70 -0.48
C SER A 378 -37.03 4.24 -0.58
N VAL A 379 -37.74 3.42 -1.37
CA VAL A 379 -37.42 2.01 -1.69
C VAL A 379 -35.95 1.79 -2.05
N ILE A 380 -35.39 2.63 -2.94
CA ILE A 380 -33.99 2.49 -3.37
C ILE A 380 -33.03 2.81 -2.22
N VAL A 381 -33.33 3.80 -1.38
CA VAL A 381 -32.49 4.12 -0.21
C VAL A 381 -32.57 2.98 0.81
N ARG A 382 -33.77 2.41 1.04
CA ARG A 382 -33.96 1.24 1.90
C ARG A 382 -33.14 0.05 1.39
N GLU A 383 -33.18 -0.25 0.09
CA GLU A 383 -32.38 -1.32 -0.51
C GLU A 383 -30.86 -1.06 -0.40
N VAL A 384 -30.41 0.18 -0.65
CA VAL A 384 -28.99 0.53 -0.49
C VAL A 384 -28.52 0.33 0.95
N MET A 385 -29.34 0.76 1.92
CA MET A 385 -29.03 0.55 3.33
C MET A 385 -29.08 -0.93 3.71
N ASN A 386 -30.03 -1.70 3.17
CA ASN A 386 -30.13 -3.13 3.34
C ASN A 386 -28.86 -3.85 2.85
N GLU A 387 -28.39 -3.53 1.64
CA GLU A 387 -27.15 -4.09 1.09
C GLU A 387 -25.93 -3.73 1.94
N ILE A 388 -25.80 -2.48 2.41
CA ILE A 388 -24.67 -2.09 3.28
C ILE A 388 -24.72 -2.86 4.60
N LEU A 389 -25.88 -2.90 5.26
CA LEU A 389 -26.04 -3.49 6.60
C LEU A 389 -25.91 -5.01 6.61
N HIS A 390 -26.18 -5.70 5.50
CA HIS A 390 -26.13 -7.17 5.41
C HIS A 390 -24.95 -7.73 4.60
N ILE A 391 -24.41 -6.98 3.63
CA ILE A 391 -23.32 -7.46 2.76
C ILE A 391 -21.98 -6.82 3.13
N ASP A 392 -21.94 -5.52 3.38
CA ASP A 392 -20.68 -4.83 3.71
C ASP A 392 -20.34 -4.91 5.21
N LEU A 393 -21.35 -4.88 6.06
CA LEU A 393 -21.23 -4.81 7.52
C LEU A 393 -21.71 -6.12 8.15
N ASP A 394 -20.96 -6.63 9.14
CA ASP A 394 -21.43 -7.76 9.96
C ASP A 394 -22.20 -7.25 11.17
N MET A 395 -23.44 -6.82 10.93
CA MET A 395 -24.32 -6.30 11.97
C MET A 395 -24.76 -7.37 12.96
N GLU A 396 -24.94 -8.62 12.52
CA GLU A 396 -25.31 -9.74 13.40
C GLU A 396 -24.26 -9.95 14.49
N GLN A 397 -22.98 -10.01 14.11
CA GLN A 397 -21.90 -10.17 15.08
C GLN A 397 -21.71 -8.92 15.95
N LEU A 398 -21.93 -7.72 15.38
CA LEU A 398 -21.86 -6.47 16.12
C LEU A 398 -22.96 -6.40 17.20
N ASP A 399 -24.19 -6.75 16.86
CA ASP A 399 -25.32 -6.78 17.78
C ASP A 399 -25.16 -7.86 18.86
N ASP A 400 -24.65 -9.04 18.49
CA ASP A 400 -24.26 -10.09 19.46
C ASP A 400 -23.17 -9.60 20.42
N PHE A 401 -22.17 -8.86 19.94
CA PHE A 401 -21.13 -8.31 20.80
C PHE A 401 -21.68 -7.21 21.71
N ILE A 402 -22.49 -6.29 21.17
CA ILE A 402 -23.05 -5.16 21.91
C ILE A 402 -24.03 -5.63 22.99
N SER A 403 -24.94 -6.55 22.65
CA SER A 403 -25.94 -7.08 23.58
C SER A 403 -25.31 -7.77 24.80
N ARG A 404 -24.09 -8.26 24.66
CA ARG A 404 -23.33 -8.92 25.73
C ARG A 404 -22.45 -7.96 26.53
N MET A 405 -22.33 -6.68 26.15
CA MET A 405 -21.50 -5.70 26.88
C MET A 405 -21.98 -5.42 28.31
N ASP A 406 -23.23 -5.78 28.65
CA ASP A 406 -23.75 -5.70 30.02
C ASP A 406 -23.34 -6.87 30.91
N SER A 407 -22.76 -7.94 30.33
CA SER A 407 -22.17 -9.03 31.10
C SER A 407 -20.77 -8.65 31.61
N GLU A 408 -20.40 -9.10 32.81
CA GLU A 408 -19.04 -8.90 33.36
C GLU A 408 -17.93 -9.58 32.54
N ASP A 409 -18.31 -10.41 31.57
CA ASP A 409 -17.40 -11.19 30.74
C ASP A 409 -16.88 -10.41 29.53
N VAL A 410 -17.63 -9.41 29.03
CA VAL A 410 -17.21 -8.59 27.87
C VAL A 410 -16.35 -7.42 28.32
N ARG A 411 -15.16 -7.30 27.71
CA ARG A 411 -14.13 -6.34 28.13
C ARG A 411 -13.55 -5.56 26.96
N ILE A 412 -13.57 -4.24 27.10
CA ILE A 412 -12.80 -3.33 26.24
C ILE A 412 -11.52 -2.97 27.01
N VAL A 413 -10.37 -3.44 26.51
CA VAL A 413 -9.09 -3.20 27.16
C VAL A 413 -8.43 -1.98 26.55
N HIS A 414 -8.55 -0.84 27.23
CA HIS A 414 -7.91 0.41 26.82
C HIS A 414 -6.49 0.52 27.38
N ARG A 415 -5.52 0.82 26.52
CA ARG A 415 -4.14 1.12 26.92
C ARG A 415 -3.60 2.30 26.12
N ARG A 416 -2.85 3.17 26.78
CA ARG A 416 -2.03 4.20 26.11
C ARG A 416 -0.65 3.62 25.82
N VAL A 417 -0.21 3.76 24.58
CA VAL A 417 1.04 3.15 24.09
C VAL A 417 1.78 4.13 23.20
N ARG A 418 3.11 4.02 23.13
CA ARG A 418 3.90 4.74 22.13
C ARG A 418 3.82 4.10 20.76
N MET A 419 3.71 2.78 20.74
CA MET A 419 3.54 2.00 19.53
C MET A 419 2.47 0.91 19.75
N PRO A 420 1.70 0.59 18.71
CA PRO A 420 0.75 -0.52 18.75
C PRO A 420 1.43 -1.86 19.02
N SER A 421 0.64 -2.79 19.54
CA SER A 421 1.02 -4.18 19.64
C SER A 421 1.19 -4.82 18.26
N PRO A 422 1.98 -5.90 18.13
CA PRO A 422 2.16 -6.61 16.86
C PRO A 422 0.86 -6.97 16.12
N LEU A 423 -0.23 -7.23 16.85
CA LEU A 423 -1.54 -7.52 16.25
C LEU A 423 -2.24 -6.26 15.70
N GLY A 424 -2.12 -5.11 16.38
CA GLY A 424 -2.68 -3.82 15.93
C GLY A 424 -1.77 -3.04 14.98
N MET A 425 -0.54 -3.51 14.77
CA MET A 425 0.50 -2.77 14.07
C MET A 425 0.27 -2.65 12.56
N THR A 426 -0.55 -3.50 11.94
CA THR A 426 -0.72 -3.58 10.48
C THR A 426 -1.19 -2.27 9.85
N LEU A 427 -2.32 -1.71 10.31
CA LEU A 427 -2.83 -0.41 9.83
C LEU A 427 -1.91 0.76 10.15
N PHE A 428 -1.16 0.64 11.23
CA PHE A 428 -0.19 1.65 11.61
C PHE A 428 1.04 1.61 10.70
N MET A 429 1.53 0.42 10.34
CA MET A 429 2.67 0.20 9.45
C MET A 429 2.34 0.51 8.00
N SER A 430 1.15 0.16 7.51
CA SER A 430 0.75 0.39 6.12
C SER A 430 0.89 1.87 5.72
N SER A 431 0.48 2.76 6.60
CA SER A 431 0.61 4.20 6.41
C SER A 431 2.06 4.72 6.53
N PHE A 432 3.02 3.90 6.99
CA PHE A 432 4.46 4.17 6.88
C PHE A 432 5.11 3.46 5.67
N GLU A 433 4.66 2.28 5.26
CA GLU A 433 5.15 1.62 4.05
C GLU A 433 4.88 2.48 2.80
N ASP A 434 3.69 3.08 2.73
CA ASP A 434 3.39 4.02 1.65
C ASP A 434 4.34 5.25 1.69
N LEU A 435 4.82 5.67 2.88
CA LEU A 435 5.84 6.72 3.00
C LEU A 435 7.19 6.28 2.41
N LEU A 436 7.61 5.03 2.64
CA LEU A 436 8.90 4.51 2.14
C LEU A 436 8.94 4.43 0.60
N SER A 437 7.78 4.37 -0.05
CA SER A 437 7.67 4.37 -1.51
C SER A 437 7.70 5.77 -2.15
N LEU A 438 7.65 6.84 -1.35
CA LEU A 438 7.73 8.21 -1.85
C LEU A 438 9.11 8.50 -2.45
N ARG A 439 9.15 9.25 -3.55
CA ARG A 439 10.42 9.72 -4.14
C ARG A 439 11.24 10.59 -3.18
N THR A 440 10.57 11.28 -2.26
CA THR A 440 11.19 12.20 -1.28
C THR A 440 11.39 11.52 0.08
N ARG A 441 12.20 10.45 0.12
CA ARG A 441 12.39 9.59 1.31
C ARG A 441 13.04 10.28 2.51
N ALA A 442 14.06 11.11 2.27
CA ALA A 442 14.98 11.55 3.32
C ALA A 442 14.32 12.42 4.42
N TYR A 443 13.39 13.31 4.04
CA TYR A 443 12.78 14.27 4.98
C TYR A 443 11.78 13.63 5.94
N LEU A 444 11.12 12.54 5.55
CA LEU A 444 9.99 11.97 6.31
C LEU A 444 10.43 10.90 7.31
N ILE A 445 11.60 10.29 7.11
CA ILE A 445 12.15 9.27 8.02
C ILE A 445 12.66 9.89 9.32
N LYS A 446 13.12 11.16 9.29
CA LYS A 446 13.63 11.89 10.46
C LYS A 446 12.59 12.02 11.59
N ASP A 447 11.30 12.06 11.24
CA ASP A 447 10.19 12.20 12.19
C ASP A 447 9.58 10.84 12.61
N VAL A 448 10.10 9.71 12.11
CA VAL A 448 9.61 8.37 12.46
C VAL A 448 10.46 7.80 13.60
N ASP A 449 9.80 7.29 14.64
CA ASP A 449 10.47 6.64 15.77
C ASP A 449 11.40 5.51 15.28
N PRO A 450 12.69 5.47 15.68
CA PRO A 450 13.63 4.42 15.30
C PRO A 450 13.10 3.00 15.52
N GLU A 451 12.23 2.80 16.52
CA GLU A 451 11.67 1.48 16.78
C GLU A 451 10.52 1.10 15.83
N ILE A 452 9.80 2.09 15.29
CA ILE A 452 8.86 1.90 14.18
C ILE A 452 9.65 1.51 12.92
N LEU A 453 10.75 2.21 12.62
CA LEU A 453 11.63 1.88 11.48
C LEU A 453 12.23 0.49 11.62
N ARG A 454 12.61 0.09 12.83
CA ARG A 454 13.11 -1.25 13.14
C ARG A 454 12.09 -2.34 12.85
N ARG A 455 10.83 -2.12 13.21
CA ARG A 455 9.76 -3.08 12.92
C ARG A 455 9.39 -3.11 11.44
N LEU A 456 9.40 -1.98 10.75
CA LEU A 456 9.10 -1.86 9.31
C LEU A 456 10.18 -2.49 8.42
N LEU A 457 11.45 -2.24 8.71
CA LEU A 457 12.58 -2.71 7.91
C LEU A 457 13.14 -4.06 8.40
N GLY A 458 12.65 -4.55 9.54
CA GLY A 458 13.11 -5.79 10.17
C GLY A 458 14.61 -5.76 10.47
N ALA A 459 15.30 -6.89 10.26
CA ALA A 459 16.76 -6.99 10.42
C ALA A 459 17.56 -6.04 9.50
N ARG A 460 16.93 -5.35 8.54
CA ARG A 460 17.58 -4.35 7.68
C ARG A 460 17.80 -3.01 8.37
N SER A 461 17.15 -2.76 9.52
CA SER A 461 17.39 -1.53 10.31
C SER A 461 18.59 -1.64 11.27
N LEU A 462 19.42 -2.69 11.16
CA LEU A 462 20.61 -2.83 12.00
C LEU A 462 21.64 -1.74 11.68
N ALA A 463 21.43 -0.55 12.24
CA ALA A 463 22.42 0.46 12.57
C ALA A 463 21.75 1.58 13.39
N THR A 464 21.49 1.32 14.66
CA THR A 464 21.62 2.38 15.66
C THR A 464 23.12 2.64 15.82
N ASP A 465 23.54 3.85 15.43
CA ASP A 465 24.83 4.47 15.74
C ASP A 465 26.08 3.68 15.35
N LEU A 466 26.53 3.84 14.09
CA LEU A 466 27.89 3.46 13.72
C LEU A 466 28.83 4.60 14.10
N ASP A 467 29.76 4.33 15.02
CA ASP A 467 30.79 5.29 15.42
C ASP A 467 31.67 5.70 14.22
N GLU A 468 31.80 7.00 13.98
CA GLU A 468 32.53 7.55 12.83
C GLU A 468 34.01 7.10 12.83
N GLY A 469 34.61 7.01 14.02
CA GLY A 469 35.98 6.50 14.20
C GLY A 469 36.11 5.03 13.77
N SER A 470 35.17 4.20 14.20
CA SER A 470 35.11 2.76 13.89
C SER A 470 34.82 2.50 12.41
N LEU A 471 33.93 3.30 11.79
CA LEU A 471 33.69 3.27 10.35
C LEU A 471 34.96 3.61 9.57
N ARG A 472 35.62 4.72 9.96
CA ARG A 472 36.85 5.15 9.33
C ARG A 472 37.93 4.08 9.43
N GLU A 473 38.12 3.47 10.61
CA GLU A 473 39.08 2.38 10.81
C GLU A 473 38.72 1.14 9.96
N TYR A 474 37.44 0.73 9.92
CA TYR A 474 36.98 -0.42 9.14
C TYR A 474 37.27 -0.25 7.64
N TYR A 475 36.84 0.85 7.02
CA TYR A 475 37.09 1.08 5.60
C TYR A 475 38.58 1.34 5.31
N GLN A 476 39.31 1.98 6.23
CA GLN A 476 40.77 2.08 6.13
C GLN A 476 41.47 0.72 6.16
N SER A 477 40.97 -0.25 6.93
CA SER A 477 41.54 -1.60 7.01
C SER A 477 41.31 -2.44 5.76
N LYS A 478 40.22 -2.18 5.01
CA LYS A 478 39.90 -2.85 3.74
C LYS A 478 40.91 -2.49 2.64
N VAL A 479 41.47 -1.29 2.71
CA VAL A 479 42.40 -0.76 1.72
C VAL A 479 43.76 -0.48 2.35
N SER A 480 44.67 -1.44 2.24
CA SER A 480 46.04 -1.33 2.76
C SER A 480 46.86 -0.28 2.01
N VAL A 481 47.73 0.44 2.72
CA VAL A 481 48.76 1.29 2.10
C VAL A 481 49.66 0.41 1.21
N PRO A 482 49.85 0.76 -0.07
CA PRO A 482 50.61 -0.07 -0.99
C PRO A 482 52.10 -0.05 -0.64
N THR A 483 52.71 -1.23 -0.49
CA THR A 483 54.15 -1.40 -0.26
C THR A 483 54.91 -1.85 -1.51
N ASN A 484 54.19 -2.19 -2.58
CA ASN A 484 54.73 -2.63 -3.86
C ASN A 484 53.73 -2.35 -5.01
N ALA A 485 54.17 -2.60 -6.24
CA ALA A 485 53.38 -2.44 -7.45
C ALA A 485 52.03 -3.18 -7.42
N ASN A 486 51.97 -4.42 -6.92
CA ASN A 486 50.70 -5.15 -6.84
C ASN A 486 49.73 -4.54 -5.80
N GLY A 487 50.26 -3.95 -4.72
CA GLY A 487 49.46 -3.18 -3.77
C GLY A 487 48.87 -1.93 -4.40
N LEU A 488 49.66 -1.21 -5.20
CA LEU A 488 49.20 -0.04 -5.94
C LEU A 488 48.09 -0.41 -6.94
N LEU A 489 48.22 -1.54 -7.63
CA LEU A 489 47.18 -2.04 -8.55
C LEU A 489 45.84 -2.26 -7.85
N ARG A 490 45.84 -2.88 -6.66
CA ARG A 490 44.60 -3.08 -5.88
C ARG A 490 43.97 -1.76 -5.44
N LEU A 491 44.79 -0.78 -5.07
CA LEU A 491 44.32 0.56 -4.74
C LEU A 491 43.69 1.23 -5.98
N MET A 492 44.31 1.06 -7.15
CA MET A 492 43.81 1.58 -8.42
C MET A 492 42.51 0.92 -8.90
N ASP A 493 42.29 -0.35 -8.55
CA ASP A 493 41.03 -1.03 -8.84
C ASP A 493 39.83 -0.45 -8.09
N MET A 494 40.03 0.17 -6.93
CA MET A 494 38.97 0.81 -6.12
C MET A 494 38.90 2.33 -6.32
N GLY A 495 40.04 3.01 -6.36
CA GLY A 495 40.13 4.47 -6.44
C GLY A 495 39.95 5.05 -7.85
N GLY A 496 40.04 4.24 -8.91
CA GLY A 496 39.93 4.69 -10.29
C GLY A 496 41.19 5.39 -10.80
N GLY A 497 41.06 6.55 -11.44
CA GLY A 497 42.18 7.22 -12.14
C GLY A 497 43.23 7.83 -11.22
N LEU A 498 44.46 7.32 -11.30
CA LEU A 498 45.63 7.86 -10.59
C LEU A 498 46.24 9.03 -11.36
N GLU A 499 46.47 10.14 -10.64
CA GLU A 499 47.08 11.36 -11.15
C GLU A 499 48.11 11.95 -10.17
N PRO A 500 49.06 12.77 -10.64
CA PRO A 500 50.14 13.30 -9.79
C PRO A 500 49.65 14.18 -8.63
N SER A 501 48.52 14.87 -8.79
CA SER A 501 47.93 15.75 -7.78
C SER A 501 47.17 15.02 -6.67
N LEU A 502 46.97 13.70 -6.78
CA LEU A 502 46.28 12.84 -5.80
C LEU A 502 44.93 13.41 -5.31
N THR A 503 44.12 13.97 -6.21
CA THR A 503 42.85 14.65 -5.85
C THR A 503 41.79 13.71 -5.24
N ASN A 504 41.85 12.42 -5.54
CA ASN A 504 40.93 11.43 -4.98
C ASN A 504 41.22 11.24 -3.47
N PRO A 505 40.20 11.34 -2.59
CA PRO A 505 40.35 11.12 -1.14
C PRO A 505 41.08 9.83 -0.75
N LEU A 506 40.81 8.73 -1.48
CA LEU A 506 41.46 7.44 -1.26
C LEU A 506 42.96 7.50 -1.55
N TYR A 507 43.37 8.26 -2.57
CA TYR A 507 44.78 8.41 -2.95
C TYR A 507 45.51 9.42 -2.06
N SER A 508 44.90 10.56 -1.73
CA SER A 508 45.51 11.57 -0.86
C SER A 508 45.83 10.99 0.53
N GLU A 509 44.96 10.13 1.06
CA GLU A 509 45.18 9.53 2.38
C GLU A 509 46.21 8.38 2.34
N LYS A 510 46.24 7.55 1.28
CA LYS A 510 47.09 6.34 1.23
C LYS A 510 48.44 6.52 0.54
N LEU A 511 48.60 7.52 -0.32
CA LEU A 511 49.81 7.73 -1.14
C LEU A 511 50.61 8.97 -0.73
N SER A 512 50.09 9.84 0.14
CA SER A 512 50.76 11.09 0.55
C SER A 512 52.14 10.92 1.19
N HIS A 513 52.41 9.75 1.77
CA HIS A 513 53.69 9.43 2.43
C HIS A 513 54.67 8.63 1.55
N ILE A 514 54.32 8.37 0.29
CA ILE A 514 55.15 7.59 -0.64
C ILE A 514 55.84 8.56 -1.61
N ASP A 515 57.15 8.42 -1.78
CA ASP A 515 57.91 9.24 -2.73
C ASP A 515 57.41 9.05 -4.16
N PHE A 516 57.32 10.16 -4.90
CA PHE A 516 56.82 10.18 -6.27
C PHE A 516 57.62 9.24 -7.20
N ASP A 517 58.94 9.18 -7.05
CA ASP A 517 59.81 8.32 -7.85
C ASP A 517 59.52 6.82 -7.65
N VAL A 518 59.16 6.44 -6.42
CA VAL A 518 58.77 5.06 -6.07
C VAL A 518 57.43 4.71 -6.70
N MET A 519 56.44 5.62 -6.59
CA MET A 519 55.13 5.44 -7.23
C MET A 519 55.26 5.37 -8.75
N GLN A 520 56.08 6.24 -9.35
CA GLN A 520 56.35 6.24 -10.78
C GLN A 520 56.98 4.92 -11.23
N GLY A 521 57.94 4.39 -10.45
CA GLY A 521 58.54 3.08 -10.68
C GLY A 521 57.50 1.96 -10.70
N TRP A 522 56.59 1.93 -9.72
CA TRP A 522 55.51 0.95 -9.65
C TRP A 522 54.53 1.04 -10.82
N VAL A 523 54.12 2.26 -11.20
CA VAL A 523 53.22 2.46 -12.34
C VAL A 523 53.88 2.01 -13.64
N HIS A 524 55.18 2.28 -13.83
CA HIS A 524 55.91 1.82 -15.01
C HIS A 524 56.02 0.29 -15.05
N GLU A 525 56.33 -0.34 -13.92
CA GLU A 525 56.36 -1.81 -13.80
C GLU A 525 55.00 -2.42 -14.16
N LEU A 526 53.91 -1.90 -13.60
CA LEU A 526 52.56 -2.38 -13.90
C LEU A 526 52.16 -2.15 -15.36
N ALA A 527 52.58 -1.04 -15.95
CA ALA A 527 52.27 -0.69 -17.33
C ALA A 527 53.01 -1.62 -18.31
N GLU A 528 54.27 -1.95 -18.03
CA GLU A 528 55.07 -2.91 -18.79
C GLU A 528 54.51 -4.34 -18.66
N ARG A 529 53.93 -4.68 -17.50
CA ARG A 529 53.18 -5.93 -17.28
C ARG A 529 51.78 -5.93 -17.89
N GLY A 530 51.32 -4.81 -18.45
CA GLY A 530 50.00 -4.66 -19.05
C GLY A 530 48.82 -4.68 -18.06
N LEU A 531 49.07 -4.36 -16.79
CA LEU A 531 48.06 -4.36 -15.71
C LEU A 531 47.42 -2.98 -15.48
N VAL A 532 48.11 -1.91 -15.90
CA VAL A 532 47.59 -0.54 -15.92
C VAL A 532 47.77 0.06 -17.30
N THR A 533 46.92 1.03 -17.63
CA THR A 533 46.97 1.75 -18.91
C THR A 533 46.60 3.22 -18.74
N LYS A 534 46.85 4.00 -19.80
CA LYS A 534 46.32 5.35 -19.95
C LYS A 534 45.20 5.34 -20.97
N ILE A 535 44.21 6.19 -20.73
CA ILE A 535 43.12 6.45 -21.66
C ILE A 535 43.34 7.79 -22.34
N ARG A 536 42.91 7.92 -23.59
CA ARG A 536 42.76 9.21 -24.28
C ARG A 536 41.59 9.20 -25.25
N LYS A 537 41.23 10.39 -25.76
CA LYS A 537 40.12 10.61 -26.71
C LYS A 537 38.76 10.22 -26.12
N THR A 538 38.59 10.37 -24.81
CA THR A 538 37.26 10.33 -24.19
C THR A 538 36.51 11.65 -24.39
N GLY A 539 37.26 12.74 -24.60
CA GLY A 539 36.71 14.11 -24.65
C GLY A 539 36.57 14.75 -23.27
N HIS A 540 36.87 14.02 -22.18
CA HIS A 540 36.76 14.50 -20.81
C HIS A 540 38.15 14.76 -20.20
N GLU A 541 38.45 16.02 -19.90
CA GLU A 541 39.79 16.46 -19.46
C GLU A 541 40.27 15.78 -18.16
N GLN A 542 39.34 15.42 -17.27
CA GLN A 542 39.69 14.77 -16.00
C GLN A 542 39.94 13.26 -16.11
N ILE A 543 39.76 12.65 -17.30
CA ILE A 543 39.95 11.20 -17.52
C ILE A 543 41.12 10.96 -18.47
N ASP A 544 41.22 11.76 -19.53
CA ASP A 544 42.30 11.63 -20.50
C ASP A 544 43.68 11.87 -19.86
N GLY A 545 44.60 10.92 -20.02
CA GLY A 545 45.98 11.01 -19.54
C GLY A 545 46.25 10.44 -18.13
N LYS A 546 45.20 10.11 -17.36
CA LYS A 546 45.31 9.42 -16.07
C LYS A 546 45.66 7.94 -16.22
N TRP A 547 46.22 7.36 -15.16
CA TRP A 547 46.54 5.93 -15.09
C TRP A 547 45.38 5.15 -14.46
N PHE A 548 44.97 4.05 -15.08
CA PHE A 548 43.90 3.20 -14.60
C PHE A 548 44.34 1.75 -14.62
N SER A 549 43.79 0.91 -13.74
CA SER A 549 43.83 -0.54 -13.95
C SER A 549 43.06 -0.89 -15.25
N ILE A 550 43.33 -2.05 -15.85
CA ILE A 550 42.62 -2.45 -17.09
C ILE A 550 41.09 -2.47 -16.88
N ARG A 551 40.63 -2.91 -15.70
CA ARG A 551 39.21 -2.92 -15.34
C ARG A 551 38.64 -1.51 -15.28
N MET A 552 39.30 -0.63 -14.52
CA MET A 552 38.84 0.76 -14.35
C MET A 552 38.99 1.59 -15.62
N ALA A 553 39.90 1.21 -16.51
CA ALA A 553 40.08 1.89 -17.78
C ALA A 553 38.84 1.78 -18.67
N ASP A 554 38.16 0.63 -18.64
CA ASP A 554 36.95 0.45 -19.43
C ASP A 554 35.76 1.22 -18.87
N VAL A 555 35.58 1.16 -17.55
CA VAL A 555 34.54 1.89 -16.81
C VAL A 555 34.67 3.39 -17.02
N HIS A 556 35.83 3.96 -16.69
CA HIS A 556 36.05 5.41 -16.80
C HIS A 556 36.14 5.88 -18.26
N GLY A 557 36.67 5.05 -19.18
CA GLY A 557 36.66 5.35 -20.61
C GLY A 557 35.23 5.44 -21.16
N THR A 558 34.36 4.52 -20.74
CA THR A 558 32.95 4.50 -21.11
C THR A 558 32.20 5.70 -20.54
N LEU A 559 32.25 5.90 -19.21
CA LEU A 559 31.55 7.00 -18.55
C LEU A 559 32.02 8.39 -19.04
N GLY A 560 33.32 8.54 -19.32
CA GLY A 560 33.89 9.79 -19.84
C GLY A 560 33.38 10.16 -21.24
N CYS A 561 33.32 9.19 -22.15
CA CYS A 561 32.75 9.39 -23.49
C CYS A 561 31.26 9.75 -23.44
N LEU A 562 30.50 9.13 -22.54
CA LEU A 562 29.05 9.35 -22.43
C LEU A 562 28.74 10.75 -21.90
N SER A 563 29.46 11.20 -20.86
CA SER A 563 29.29 12.55 -20.31
C SER A 563 29.42 13.64 -21.38
N VAL A 564 30.43 13.52 -22.27
CA VAL A 564 30.69 14.50 -23.34
C VAL A 564 29.69 14.38 -24.49
N ALA A 565 29.09 13.21 -24.69
CA ALA A 565 28.10 12.96 -25.74
C ALA A 565 26.68 13.46 -25.41
N GLY A 566 26.51 14.24 -24.33
CA GLY A 566 25.22 14.81 -23.92
C GLY A 566 24.45 13.94 -22.92
N ALA A 567 25.04 12.89 -22.36
CA ALA A 567 24.41 12.10 -21.30
C ALA A 567 24.15 12.92 -20.02
N ALA A 568 24.87 14.03 -19.82
CA ALA A 568 24.64 14.96 -18.71
C ALA A 568 23.30 15.71 -18.78
N ASP A 569 22.62 15.69 -19.94
CA ASP A 569 21.35 16.38 -20.17
C ASP A 569 20.18 15.40 -20.45
N MET A 570 20.41 14.08 -20.31
CA MET A 570 19.42 13.04 -20.63
C MET A 570 18.82 12.40 -19.38
N ASP A 571 17.49 12.21 -19.40
CA ASP A 571 16.75 11.53 -18.34
C ASP A 571 16.96 10.00 -18.35
N ASP A 572 17.27 9.40 -19.50
CA ASP A 572 17.51 7.96 -19.67
C ASP A 572 18.76 7.68 -20.54
N LEU A 573 19.76 7.00 -19.97
CA LEU A 573 21.00 6.60 -20.67
C LEU A 573 20.77 5.51 -21.73
N THR A 574 19.68 4.74 -21.64
CA THR A 574 19.38 3.66 -22.58
C THR A 574 18.97 4.18 -23.96
N GLU A 575 18.51 5.42 -24.03
CA GLU A 575 18.13 6.10 -25.27
C GLU A 575 19.34 6.70 -26.01
N LEU A 576 20.51 6.77 -25.37
CA LEU A 576 21.72 7.32 -25.98
C LEU A 576 22.28 6.35 -27.04
N TYR A 577 22.34 6.81 -28.28
CA TYR A 577 22.99 6.05 -29.34
C TYR A 577 24.51 5.98 -29.13
N THR A 578 24.99 4.86 -28.59
CA THR A 578 26.42 4.59 -28.35
C THR A 578 27.18 4.18 -29.62
N GLY A 579 26.49 4.05 -30.76
CA GLY A 579 27.06 3.58 -32.02
C GLY A 579 28.12 4.54 -32.58
N GLY A 580 29.38 4.12 -32.54
CA GLY A 580 30.50 4.84 -33.16
C GLY A 580 31.37 5.64 -32.19
N LEU A 581 30.94 5.78 -30.93
CA LEU A 581 31.77 6.33 -29.85
C LEU A 581 32.83 5.31 -29.43
N THR A 582 34.06 5.79 -29.26
CA THR A 582 35.22 4.98 -28.93
C THR A 582 36.26 5.83 -28.23
N TYR A 583 37.02 5.24 -27.32
CA TYR A 583 38.21 5.83 -26.72
C TYR A 583 39.45 4.99 -27.05
N GLU A 584 40.64 5.48 -26.72
CA GLU A 584 41.88 4.76 -26.97
C GLU A 584 42.59 4.39 -25.66
N MET A 585 43.04 3.14 -25.55
CA MET A 585 43.87 2.64 -24.46
C MET A 585 45.33 2.46 -24.90
N GLY A 586 46.27 2.85 -24.05
CA GLY A 586 47.70 2.61 -24.30
C GLY A 586 48.06 1.11 -24.17
N MET A 587 48.99 0.65 -24.99
CA MET A 587 49.55 -0.71 -24.96
C MET A 587 51.06 -0.69 -25.21
N ASP A 588 51.71 -1.81 -24.88
CA ASP A 588 53.14 -2.04 -25.09
C ASP A 588 53.99 -0.91 -24.48
N PHE A 589 53.77 -0.62 -23.21
CA PHE A 589 54.49 0.45 -22.53
C PHE A 589 55.98 0.12 -22.40
N LYS A 590 56.84 1.15 -22.52
CA LYS A 590 58.25 1.11 -22.15
C LYS A 590 58.62 2.41 -21.45
N GLY A 591 59.11 2.34 -20.21
CA GLY A 591 59.48 3.53 -19.44
C GLY A 591 58.34 4.55 -19.31
N GLY A 592 57.10 4.07 -19.11
CA GLY A 592 55.90 4.89 -18.94
C GLY A 592 55.30 5.48 -20.22
N LYS A 593 55.87 5.21 -21.41
CA LYS A 593 55.34 5.66 -22.70
C LYS A 593 54.66 4.50 -23.46
N PRO A 594 53.43 4.65 -23.97
CA PRO A 594 52.75 3.62 -24.73
C PRO A 594 53.38 3.44 -26.12
N GLY A 595 53.67 2.20 -26.51
CA GLY A 595 54.18 1.86 -27.84
C GLY A 595 53.09 1.91 -28.92
N LYS A 596 51.84 1.63 -28.57
CA LYS A 596 50.68 1.76 -29.47
C LYS A 596 49.43 2.16 -28.69
N TRP A 597 48.43 2.67 -29.42
CA TRP A 597 47.11 2.99 -28.88
C TRP A 597 46.06 2.10 -29.54
N LYS A 598 45.31 1.35 -28.74
CA LYS A 598 44.23 0.49 -29.21
C LYS A 598 42.90 1.21 -29.06
N LYS A 599 42.12 1.26 -30.14
CA LYS A 599 40.75 1.78 -30.13
C LYS A 599 39.82 0.76 -29.45
N SER A 600 39.08 1.20 -28.43
CA SER A 600 38.12 0.40 -27.66
C SER A 600 36.70 0.92 -27.88
N LYS A 601 35.74 -0.01 -27.93
CA LYS A 601 34.31 0.32 -27.93
C LYS A 601 33.85 0.57 -26.49
N LEU A 602 32.77 1.33 -26.34
CA LEU A 602 32.08 1.50 -25.07
C LEU A 602 31.52 0.17 -24.54
N SER A 603 31.56 0.01 -23.22
CA SER A 603 30.82 -1.02 -22.49
C SER A 603 29.42 -0.52 -22.11
N ASP A 604 28.63 -1.34 -21.42
CA ASP A 604 27.29 -0.96 -21.01
C ASP A 604 27.33 0.23 -20.02
N PRO A 605 26.64 1.36 -20.31
CA PRO A 605 26.64 2.55 -19.46
C PRO A 605 26.18 2.31 -18.02
N LEU A 606 25.10 1.54 -17.85
CA LEU A 606 24.48 1.31 -16.56
C LEU A 606 25.32 0.37 -15.71
N ASP A 607 25.90 -0.67 -16.30
CA ASP A 607 26.83 -1.56 -15.60
C ASP A 607 28.09 -0.81 -15.15
N CYS A 608 28.63 0.09 -15.99
CA CYS A 608 29.77 0.92 -15.60
C CYS A 608 29.43 1.85 -14.42
N LEU A 609 28.25 2.47 -14.45
CA LEU A 609 27.79 3.37 -13.38
C LEU A 609 27.52 2.62 -12.08
N ARG A 610 26.84 1.46 -12.14
CA ARG A 610 26.61 0.56 -10.99
C ARG A 610 27.92 0.15 -10.34
N LEU A 611 28.86 -0.35 -11.16
CA LEU A 611 30.15 -0.82 -10.65
C LEU A 611 30.92 0.31 -9.97
N LYS A 612 30.87 1.52 -10.54
CA LYS A 612 31.54 2.68 -9.94
C LYS A 612 30.94 3.08 -8.59
N LEU A 613 29.60 3.09 -8.49
CA LEU A 613 28.91 3.39 -7.23
C LEU A 613 29.23 2.34 -6.15
N LEU A 614 29.23 1.06 -6.52
CA LEU A 614 29.60 -0.02 -5.60
C LEU A 614 31.06 0.11 -5.11
N ASP A 615 32.01 0.43 -6.00
CA ASP A 615 33.40 0.63 -5.61
C ASP A 615 33.57 1.84 -4.66
N MET A 616 32.83 2.94 -4.89
CA MET A 616 32.85 4.12 -4.00
C MET A 616 32.30 3.80 -2.61
N LEU A 617 31.11 3.19 -2.53
CA LEU A 617 30.49 2.80 -1.25
C LEU A 617 31.31 1.74 -0.51
N GLY A 618 31.94 0.82 -1.24
CA GLY A 618 32.73 -0.27 -0.68
C GLY A 618 34.11 0.15 -0.17
N SER A 619 34.69 1.21 -0.72
CA SER A 619 36.03 1.68 -0.34
C SER A 619 36.02 2.88 0.61
N GLU A 620 35.00 3.75 0.52
CA GLU A 620 34.93 5.01 1.26
C GLU A 620 33.82 5.03 2.32
N GLY A 621 32.96 4.01 2.35
CA GLY A 621 31.90 3.85 3.33
C GLY A 621 30.62 4.63 3.02
N PRO A 622 29.80 4.93 4.04
CA PRO A 622 28.54 5.65 3.86
C PRO A 622 28.75 6.98 3.11
N GLN A 623 27.94 7.28 2.09
CA GLN A 623 27.99 8.57 1.38
C GLN A 623 26.61 9.09 1.03
N THR A 624 26.41 10.41 1.07
CA THR A 624 25.19 11.04 0.60
C THR A 624 25.11 11.00 -0.93
N SER A 625 23.90 11.01 -1.48
CA SER A 625 23.74 11.06 -2.94
C SER A 625 24.40 12.31 -3.55
N GLU A 626 24.31 13.46 -2.88
CA GLU A 626 24.95 14.70 -3.37
C GLU A 626 26.47 14.53 -3.51
N THR A 627 27.12 13.88 -2.53
CA THR A 627 28.55 13.59 -2.57
C THR A 627 28.93 12.64 -3.72
N LEU A 628 28.10 11.62 -3.97
CA LEU A 628 28.28 10.68 -5.07
C LEU A 628 28.10 11.36 -6.43
N CYS A 629 27.05 12.17 -6.57
CA CYS A 629 26.72 12.92 -7.77
C CYS A 629 27.82 13.94 -8.12
N ALA A 630 28.36 14.67 -7.14
CA ALA A 630 29.41 15.66 -7.38
C ALA A 630 30.70 15.07 -7.98
N ARG A 631 30.92 13.76 -7.82
CA ARG A 631 32.11 13.04 -8.33
C ARG A 631 31.87 12.28 -9.62
N LEU A 632 30.62 12.21 -10.08
CA LEU A 632 30.23 11.48 -11.26
C LEU A 632 29.73 12.46 -12.33
N PRO A 633 30.16 12.32 -13.59
CA PRO A 633 29.85 13.30 -14.63
C PRO A 633 28.47 13.02 -15.27
N PHE A 634 27.45 12.77 -14.43
CA PHE A 634 26.07 12.38 -14.78
C PHE A 634 25.03 13.24 -14.04
N PRO A 635 23.78 13.34 -14.54
CA PRO A 635 22.70 14.00 -13.83
C PRO A 635 22.40 13.31 -12.49
N SER A 636 22.06 14.08 -11.46
CA SER A 636 21.70 13.54 -10.14
C SER A 636 20.57 12.52 -10.21
N ALA A 637 19.54 12.80 -11.01
CA ALA A 637 18.39 11.92 -11.20
C ALA A 637 18.78 10.50 -11.67
N GLN A 638 19.86 10.38 -12.44
CA GLN A 638 20.31 9.11 -12.97
C GLN A 638 21.19 8.34 -11.99
N VAL A 639 22.06 9.05 -11.27
CA VAL A 639 22.83 8.47 -10.17
C VAL A 639 21.87 7.96 -9.09
N ASP A 640 20.84 8.75 -8.76
CA ASP A 640 19.77 8.37 -7.83
C ASP A 640 18.99 7.13 -8.31
N SER A 641 18.65 7.08 -9.60
CA SER A 641 17.95 5.92 -10.20
C SER A 641 18.76 4.62 -10.06
N VAL A 642 20.07 4.68 -10.32
CA VAL A 642 20.95 3.52 -10.17
C VAL A 642 21.14 3.15 -8.70
N LEU A 643 21.27 4.12 -7.80
CA LEU A 643 21.33 3.86 -6.35
C LEU A 643 20.06 3.18 -5.85
N GLN A 644 18.89 3.62 -6.30
CA GLN A 644 17.61 2.99 -5.99
C GLN A 644 17.53 1.56 -6.55
N GLU A 645 18.03 1.32 -7.76
CA GLU A 645 18.11 -0.03 -8.33
C GLU A 645 19.00 -0.95 -7.48
N LEU A 646 20.18 -0.47 -7.07
CA LEU A 646 21.10 -1.22 -6.20
C LEU A 646 20.44 -1.55 -4.85
N GLU A 647 19.68 -0.62 -4.29
CA GLU A 647 18.91 -0.82 -3.06
C GLU A 647 17.80 -1.88 -3.24
N MET A 648 17.00 -1.78 -4.30
CA MET A 648 15.95 -2.77 -4.59
C MET A 648 16.52 -4.19 -4.76
N ARG A 649 17.75 -4.29 -5.30
CA ARG A 649 18.48 -5.56 -5.46
C ARG A 649 19.19 -6.03 -4.18
N ASN A 650 19.08 -5.30 -3.08
CA ASN A 650 19.77 -5.54 -1.81
C ASN A 650 21.30 -5.55 -1.94
N LEU A 651 21.85 -4.70 -2.81
CA LEU A 651 23.29 -4.48 -2.97
C LEU A 651 23.79 -3.23 -2.23
N ALA A 652 22.87 -2.32 -1.86
CA ALA A 652 23.14 -1.15 -1.03
C ALA A 652 21.95 -0.92 -0.09
N ALA A 653 22.17 -0.21 1.01
CA ALA A 653 21.14 0.23 1.95
C ALA A 653 21.22 1.75 2.15
N ILE A 654 20.07 2.40 2.33
CA ILE A 654 19.99 3.82 2.68
C ILE A 654 19.61 3.99 4.16
N GLY A 655 20.28 4.90 4.86
CA GLY A 655 20.03 5.14 6.28
C GLY A 655 20.80 6.34 6.82
N PHE A 656 20.70 6.58 8.13
CA PHE A 656 21.43 7.65 8.83
C PHE A 656 22.58 7.05 9.63
N PHE A 657 23.65 6.67 8.94
CA PHE A 657 24.74 5.89 9.55
C PHE A 657 25.70 6.76 10.36
N ARG A 658 25.98 7.99 9.90
CA ARG A 658 26.90 8.96 10.54
C ARG A 658 26.20 10.13 11.21
N GLN A 659 24.90 10.02 11.52
CA GLN A 659 24.10 11.10 12.12
C GLN A 659 24.06 12.41 11.29
N THR A 660 24.16 12.29 9.96
CA THR A 660 23.94 13.40 9.03
C THR A 660 22.45 13.75 8.95
N ASP A 661 22.13 15.01 8.61
CA ASP A 661 20.75 15.42 8.34
C ASP A 661 20.21 14.87 7.00
N GLU A 662 21.07 14.21 6.22
CA GLU A 662 20.76 13.62 4.92
C GLU A 662 20.99 12.11 4.93
N GLY A 663 20.17 11.38 4.18
CA GLY A 663 20.29 9.92 4.03
C GLY A 663 21.56 9.53 3.27
N GLU A 664 22.23 8.51 3.79
CA GLU A 664 23.49 7.99 3.28
C GLU A 664 23.29 6.59 2.72
N TYR A 665 23.99 6.26 1.64
CA TYR A 665 24.04 4.92 1.07
C TYR A 665 25.26 4.18 1.62
N ILE A 666 25.10 2.91 1.97
CA ILE A 666 26.16 1.98 2.39
C ILE A 666 25.99 0.64 1.66
N LEU A 667 27.06 -0.15 1.49
CA LEU A 667 26.98 -1.54 0.99
C LEU A 667 26.49 -2.53 2.03
#